data_AF-A0A9R1TVM5-F1
#
_entry.id   AF-A0A9R1TVM5-F1
#
_cell.length_a   1.000
_cell.length_b   1.000
_cell.length_c   1.000
_cell.angle_alpha   90.00
_cell.angle_beta   90.00
_cell.angle_gamma   90.00
#
_symmetry.space_group_name_H-M   'P 1'
#
loop_
_entity.id
_entity.type
_entity.pdbx_description
1 polymer ?
#
loop_
_entity_poly.entity_id
_entity_poly.type
_entity_poly.pdbx_seq_one_letter_code
_entity_poly.pdbx_strand_id
1 'polypeptide(L)'
;MKEKLKVLRGSAVDTLIDACVNSLAGDGYLNISGGVGARKEEDSSMSFIQEARRRNKIDRLSRFIGLADYISIFLLMKLLENTYFEFLNVITSCTKLLPDEERLKSDEKLDGADGDDQVFDLDVRSYIEIDMILSNDTGDVAIDPALKIFHLIISKIQNHWEKCLREILESHPSSVRFDNSLGSVIPCGYSKSRVGDAERLSNIIKNSLPIQNYKEELTKELNLNTNAVDLFCKRFGVIETFYKSMRACTEEIIRGNESIEVFRNWCTEYREKEEEIEEIVDTQVLGIFMVHLDGLKTQALSLLFYNRGIIADVIPKIGKSKVDILLSKILDDTTYLDTDPTTADCFANYVEFINDAQRRIDSMEIDGDYVKDLYDITEEFAIPVDPEDFANYLMINVALTSLKIAVADRLKKRDDLIAKFNEQISNDVRKLTDDVSVINELISESWLLDPASEPAICLKTLKDLDSNLQECIKIVDKYQDYQKSFDLETIRLDILDLVRREIHLRILLWECILLWEESSRRWYEGDFRDLNPEEMTQTTDQLKDNVGELETGLGRRPIVLNLKENVGQVRDKLPTISCLRNKHLRRRHWLEVEAILNYKFKPDVRITLTLIEGLGAFAYSQELMNISGRATSEANQEAILNRIDDA
;
A
#
# COMPACT_ATOMS: atom_id res chain seq x y z
N MET A 1 54.40 8.10 39.78
CA MET A 1 55.31 6.99 40.14
C MET A 1 56.44 6.80 39.13
N LYS A 2 56.13 6.66 37.83
CA LYS A 2 57.09 6.57 36.71
C LYS A 2 58.28 7.54 36.79
N GLU A 3 58.03 8.85 36.94
CA GLU A 3 59.09 9.86 37.02
C GLU A 3 59.99 9.69 38.25
N LYS A 4 59.43 9.30 39.41
CA LYS A 4 60.23 9.00 40.61
C LYS A 4 61.16 7.80 40.39
N LEU A 5 60.69 6.76 39.69
CA LEU A 5 61.50 5.59 39.34
C LEU A 5 62.60 5.92 38.32
N LYS A 6 62.35 6.83 37.37
CA LYS A 6 63.38 7.33 36.45
C LYS A 6 64.50 8.07 37.20
N VAL A 7 64.15 8.95 38.14
CA VAL A 7 65.12 9.67 38.98
C VAL A 7 65.94 8.70 39.84
N LEU A 8 65.29 7.73 40.48
CA LEU A 8 65.96 6.70 41.28
C LEU A 8 66.95 5.89 40.44
N ARG A 9 66.53 5.45 39.24
CA ARG A 9 67.39 4.73 38.32
C ARG A 9 68.57 5.59 37.88
N GLY A 10 68.35 6.86 37.54
CA GLY A 10 69.43 7.76 37.15
C GLY A 10 70.49 7.90 38.23
N SER A 11 70.09 8.18 39.48
CA SER A 11 71.01 8.26 40.61
C SER A 11 71.76 6.94 40.87
N ALA A 12 71.09 5.80 40.76
CA ALA A 12 71.72 4.49 40.94
C ALA A 12 72.74 4.17 39.83
N VAL A 13 72.41 4.48 38.57
CA VAL A 13 73.30 4.30 37.41
C VAL A 13 74.51 5.22 37.52
N ASP A 14 74.33 6.48 37.88
CA ASP A 14 75.43 7.44 38.05
C ASP A 14 76.39 6.99 39.17
N THR A 15 75.85 6.60 40.32
CA THR A 15 76.67 6.07 41.44
C THR A 15 77.46 4.83 41.04
N LEU A 16 76.83 3.90 40.29
CA LEU A 16 77.45 2.66 39.82
C LEU A 16 78.58 2.95 38.81
N ILE A 17 78.33 3.85 37.86
CA ILE A 17 79.30 4.20 36.83
C ILE A 17 80.47 4.97 37.44
N ASP A 18 80.20 5.94 38.31
CA ASP A 18 81.23 6.69 39.02
C ASP A 18 82.13 5.76 39.83
N ALA A 19 81.57 4.77 40.53
CA ALA A 19 82.36 3.77 41.24
C ALA A 19 83.24 2.92 40.29
N CYS A 20 82.72 2.54 39.12
CA CYS A 20 83.48 1.78 38.11
C CYS A 20 84.61 2.63 37.48
N VAL A 21 84.33 3.89 37.16
CA VAL A 21 85.30 4.85 36.59
C VAL A 21 86.39 5.18 37.60
N ASN A 22 86.01 5.46 38.85
CA ASN A 22 86.96 5.69 39.95
C ASN A 22 87.84 4.47 40.21
N SER A 23 87.31 3.25 40.09
CA SER A 23 88.15 2.04 40.17
C SER A 23 89.16 1.94 39.04
N LEU A 24 88.82 2.35 37.82
CA LEU A 24 89.75 2.35 36.68
C LEU A 24 90.84 3.42 36.82
N ALA A 25 90.46 4.59 37.34
CA ALA A 25 91.40 5.68 37.62
C ALA A 25 92.35 5.35 38.78
N GLY A 26 91.85 4.70 39.84
CA GLY A 26 92.68 4.27 40.98
C GLY A 26 93.78 3.28 40.62
N ASP A 27 93.63 2.50 39.55
CA ASP A 27 94.68 1.62 39.02
C ASP A 27 95.61 2.30 37.99
N GLY A 28 95.39 3.59 37.68
CA GLY A 28 96.14 4.34 36.67
C GLY A 28 95.76 4.04 35.22
N TYR A 29 94.59 3.43 34.96
CA TYR A 29 94.12 3.11 33.61
C TYR A 29 93.32 4.23 32.93
N LEU A 30 93.01 5.30 33.66
CA LEU A 30 92.36 6.53 33.17
C LEU A 30 93.05 7.75 33.77
N ASN A 31 93.41 8.72 32.93
CA ASN A 31 93.85 10.04 33.40
C ASN A 31 92.60 10.88 33.71
N ILE A 32 92.22 10.95 34.99
CA ILE A 32 91.21 11.93 35.43
C ILE A 32 91.91 13.28 35.50
N SER A 33 91.94 14.03 34.38
CA SER A 33 92.38 15.42 34.38
C SER A 33 91.25 16.30 34.90
N GLY A 34 91.30 16.63 36.19
CA GLY A 34 90.40 17.57 36.84
C GLY A 34 91.05 18.22 38.06
N GLY A 35 92.08 19.03 37.84
CA GLY A 35 92.75 19.79 38.90
C GLY A 35 94.07 20.44 38.46
N VAL A 36 94.00 21.74 38.19
CA VAL A 36 95.05 22.71 37.82
C VAL A 36 96.47 22.42 38.35
N GLY A 37 97.45 22.32 37.45
CA GLY A 37 98.85 22.70 37.73
C GLY A 37 99.93 21.66 37.42
N ALA A 38 100.69 21.94 36.36
CA ALA A 38 102.11 21.59 36.14
C ALA A 38 102.50 20.18 35.61
N ARG A 39 102.96 20.25 34.34
CA ARG A 39 104.18 19.63 33.74
C ARG A 39 104.10 18.24 33.10
N LYS A 40 104.43 18.31 31.79
CA LYS A 40 105.09 17.36 30.87
C LYS A 40 104.27 16.18 30.36
N GLU A 41 103.97 16.29 29.07
CA GLU A 41 103.88 15.19 28.11
C GLU A 41 105.04 14.20 28.34
N GLU A 42 104.72 13.04 28.89
CA GLU A 42 105.42 11.79 28.58
C GLU A 42 104.35 10.83 28.06
N ASP A 43 104.42 10.60 26.76
CA ASP A 43 103.65 9.62 26.02
C ASP A 43 104.11 8.22 26.46
N SER A 44 103.67 7.78 27.65
CA SER A 44 103.87 6.41 28.10
C SER A 44 102.87 5.53 27.35
N SER A 45 103.24 5.11 26.15
CA SER A 45 102.62 3.99 25.46
C SER A 45 102.52 2.83 26.45
N MET A 46 101.29 2.50 26.89
CA MET A 46 101.07 1.42 27.84
C MET A 46 101.75 0.15 27.31
N SER A 47 102.44 -0.59 28.17
CA SER A 47 102.97 -1.89 27.79
C SER A 47 101.82 -2.80 27.30
N PHE A 48 102.05 -3.64 26.29
CA PHE A 48 101.07 -4.65 25.82
C PHE A 48 100.45 -5.46 26.97
N ILE A 49 101.21 -5.73 28.05
CA ILE A 49 100.73 -6.42 29.26
C ILE A 49 99.79 -5.53 30.09
N GLN A 50 100.08 -4.24 30.21
CA GLN A 50 99.23 -3.27 30.90
C GLN A 50 97.93 -3.01 30.13
N GLU A 51 97.98 -2.95 28.79
CA GLU A 51 96.80 -2.87 27.94
C GLU A 51 95.94 -4.15 28.05
N ALA A 52 96.55 -5.33 28.12
CA ALA A 52 95.81 -6.57 28.35
C ALA A 52 95.12 -6.60 29.73
N ARG A 53 95.80 -6.14 30.79
CA ARG A 53 95.20 -6.02 32.14
C ARG A 53 94.07 -4.99 32.20
N ARG A 54 94.26 -3.83 31.55
CA ARG A 54 93.22 -2.80 31.38
C ARG A 54 91.99 -3.36 30.69
N ARG A 55 92.16 -4.07 29.57
CA ARG A 55 91.07 -4.73 28.84
C ARG A 55 90.34 -5.76 29.69
N ASN A 56 91.05 -6.61 30.43
CA ASN A 56 90.44 -7.59 31.33
C ASN A 56 89.67 -6.92 32.49
N LYS A 57 90.14 -5.78 33.01
CA LYS A 57 89.45 -5.07 34.08
C LYS A 57 88.22 -4.32 33.57
N ILE A 58 88.30 -3.69 32.39
CA ILE A 58 87.12 -3.13 31.70
C ILE A 58 86.09 -4.22 31.44
N ASP A 59 86.51 -5.38 30.94
CA ASP A 59 85.62 -6.54 30.71
C ASP A 59 84.94 -7.00 32.01
N ARG A 60 85.68 -7.05 33.12
CA ARG A 60 85.14 -7.39 34.44
C ARG A 60 84.13 -6.36 34.95
N LEU A 61 84.40 -5.06 34.75
CA LEU A 61 83.48 -3.99 35.14
C LEU A 61 82.25 -3.93 34.24
N SER A 62 82.38 -4.16 32.94
CA SER A 62 81.24 -4.32 32.02
C SER A 62 80.35 -5.49 32.43
N ARG A 63 80.92 -6.61 32.89
CA ARG A 63 80.15 -7.74 33.46
C ARG A 63 79.45 -7.37 34.77
N PHE A 64 80.09 -6.56 35.62
CA PHE A 64 79.50 -6.08 36.86
C PHE A 64 78.32 -5.11 36.61
N ILE A 65 78.46 -4.21 35.64
CA ILE A 65 77.39 -3.33 35.19
C ILE A 65 76.24 -4.15 34.60
N GLY A 66 76.56 -5.15 33.77
CA GLY A 66 75.57 -6.10 33.27
C GLY A 66 74.81 -6.82 34.39
N LEU A 67 75.48 -7.22 35.47
CA LEU A 67 74.83 -7.81 36.65
C LEU A 67 73.88 -6.82 37.34
N ALA A 68 74.27 -5.55 37.49
CA ALA A 68 73.41 -4.52 38.08
C ALA A 68 72.18 -4.21 37.21
N ASP A 69 72.34 -4.24 35.88
CA ASP A 69 71.22 -4.12 34.94
C ASP A 69 70.26 -5.32 35.04
N TYR A 70 70.78 -6.55 35.19
CA TYR A 70 69.95 -7.73 35.45
C TYR A 70 69.15 -7.63 36.75
N ILE A 71 69.76 -7.12 37.84
CA ILE A 71 69.06 -6.88 39.11
C ILE A 71 67.95 -5.83 38.93
N SER A 72 68.24 -4.75 38.21
CA SER A 72 67.25 -3.70 37.93
C SER A 72 66.07 -4.24 37.12
N ILE A 73 66.33 -5.05 36.09
CA ILE A 73 65.31 -5.71 35.28
C ILE A 73 64.46 -6.66 36.16
N PHE A 74 65.09 -7.44 37.04
CA PHE A 74 64.39 -8.33 37.96
C PHE A 74 63.46 -7.57 38.92
N LEU A 75 63.90 -6.45 39.49
CA LEU A 75 63.07 -5.63 40.38
C LEU A 75 61.87 -5.01 39.65
N LEU A 76 62.06 -4.53 38.42
CA LEU A 76 60.97 -4.01 37.58
C LEU A 76 59.97 -5.11 37.18
N MET A 77 60.45 -6.33 36.93
CA MET A 77 59.60 -7.50 36.70
C MET A 77 58.78 -7.84 37.95
N LYS A 78 59.38 -7.82 39.14
CA LYS A 78 58.65 -8.08 40.40
C LYS A 78 57.60 -7.00 40.70
N LEU A 79 57.89 -5.74 40.37
CA LEU A 79 56.90 -4.66 40.45
C LEU A 79 55.70 -4.92 39.53
N LEU A 80 55.95 -5.39 38.30
CA LEU A 80 54.89 -5.77 37.37
C LEU A 80 54.04 -6.94 37.90
N GLU A 81 54.68 -7.99 38.41
CA GLU A 81 53.98 -9.12 39.03
C GLU A 81 53.08 -8.68 40.19
N ASN A 82 53.59 -7.84 41.10
CA ASN A 82 52.78 -7.33 42.20
C ASN A 82 51.61 -6.46 41.71
N THR A 83 51.79 -5.72 40.61
CA THR A 83 50.72 -4.89 40.02
C THR A 83 49.61 -5.77 39.45
N TYR A 84 49.97 -6.85 38.75
CA TYR A 84 48.99 -7.83 38.28
C TYR A 84 48.29 -8.55 39.43
N PHE A 85 49.02 -8.95 40.48
CA PHE A 85 48.46 -9.62 41.65
C PHE A 85 47.41 -8.76 42.37
N GLU A 86 47.73 -7.50 42.69
CA GLU A 86 46.79 -6.58 43.35
C GLU A 86 45.57 -6.30 42.46
N PHE A 87 45.79 -6.08 41.16
CA PHE A 87 44.70 -5.83 40.22
C PHE A 87 43.76 -7.04 40.07
N LEU A 88 44.33 -8.26 39.99
CA LEU A 88 43.57 -9.50 39.94
C LEU A 88 42.77 -9.70 41.23
N ASN A 89 43.37 -9.50 42.40
CA ASN A 89 42.68 -9.66 43.69
C ASN A 89 41.42 -8.79 43.79
N VAL A 90 41.47 -7.55 43.30
CA VAL A 90 40.31 -6.65 43.26
C VAL A 90 39.21 -7.24 42.36
N ILE A 91 39.55 -7.63 41.13
CA ILE A 91 38.57 -8.17 40.17
C ILE A 91 38.00 -9.50 40.67
N THR A 92 38.82 -10.40 41.19
CA THR A 92 38.36 -11.69 41.73
C THR A 92 37.45 -11.50 42.94
N SER A 93 37.69 -10.48 43.77
CA SER A 93 36.80 -10.16 44.90
C SER A 93 35.43 -9.68 44.43
N CYS A 94 35.38 -8.84 43.39
CA CYS A 94 34.12 -8.44 42.75
C CYS A 94 33.44 -9.61 42.01
N THR A 95 34.21 -10.49 41.37
CA THR A 95 33.68 -11.62 40.59
C THR A 95 32.99 -12.66 41.48
N LYS A 96 33.40 -12.77 42.76
CA LYS A 96 32.70 -13.60 43.76
C LYS A 96 31.30 -13.10 44.11
N LEU A 97 31.00 -11.83 43.84
CA LEU A 97 29.68 -11.23 44.05
C LEU A 97 28.74 -11.46 42.86
N LEU A 98 29.18 -12.20 41.82
CA LEU A 98 28.30 -12.57 40.72
C LEU A 98 27.21 -13.56 41.21
N PRO A 99 25.94 -13.33 40.86
CA PRO A 99 24.89 -14.32 41.07
C PRO A 99 25.12 -15.58 40.25
N ASP A 100 24.57 -16.70 40.71
CA ASP A 100 24.60 -17.97 39.96
C ASP A 100 23.96 -17.82 38.56
N GLU A 101 24.47 -18.56 37.57
CA GLU A 101 23.98 -18.51 36.18
C GLU A 101 22.49 -18.82 36.03
N GLU A 102 21.92 -19.61 36.96
CA GLU A 102 20.49 -19.92 36.99
C GLU A 102 19.67 -18.71 37.47
N ARG A 103 20.15 -17.95 38.45
CA ARG A 103 19.50 -16.75 38.97
C ARG A 103 19.55 -15.61 37.96
N LEU A 104 20.64 -15.51 37.19
CA LEU A 104 20.79 -14.52 36.11
C LEU A 104 19.78 -14.71 34.95
N LYS A 105 19.28 -15.94 34.75
CA LYS A 105 18.27 -16.26 33.74
C LYS A 105 16.84 -16.25 34.27
N SER A 106 16.68 -16.34 35.59
CA SER A 106 15.37 -16.37 36.25
C SER A 106 14.78 -14.96 36.41
N ASP A 107 13.45 -14.89 36.57
CA ASP A 107 12.74 -13.65 36.83
C ASP A 107 12.84 -13.16 38.29
N GLU A 108 13.59 -13.86 39.13
CA GLU A 108 13.78 -13.48 40.53
C GLU A 108 14.49 -12.12 40.64
N LYS A 109 14.10 -11.33 41.66
CA LYS A 109 14.80 -10.10 42.04
C LYS A 109 16.16 -10.50 42.63
N LEU A 110 17.23 -10.07 41.99
CA LEU A 110 18.60 -10.38 42.41
C LEU A 110 18.98 -9.65 43.71
N ASP A 111 18.27 -8.56 44.04
CA ASP A 111 18.49 -7.75 45.26
C ASP A 111 17.69 -8.23 46.48
N GLY A 112 17.05 -9.40 46.42
CA GLY A 112 16.48 -10.06 47.58
C GLY A 112 17.57 -10.63 48.47
N ALA A 113 18.02 -9.85 49.46
CA ALA A 113 18.81 -10.34 50.58
C ALA A 113 18.03 -11.42 51.34
N ASP A 114 18.23 -12.68 50.97
CA ASP A 114 17.93 -13.80 51.87
C ASP A 114 18.91 -13.71 53.05
N GLY A 115 18.35 -13.59 54.24
CA GLY A 115 19.05 -13.19 55.44
C GLY A 115 20.29 -14.02 55.76
N ASP A 116 21.41 -13.34 55.92
CA ASP A 116 22.22 -13.44 57.13
C ASP A 116 23.07 -12.18 57.28
N ASP A 117 23.36 -11.81 58.52
CA ASP A 117 24.18 -10.66 58.89
C ASP A 117 25.58 -10.73 58.25
N GLN A 118 25.76 -10.10 57.09
CA GLN A 118 27.05 -9.53 56.71
C GLN A 118 26.79 -8.10 56.25
N VAL A 119 27.15 -7.18 57.14
CA VAL A 119 27.46 -5.79 56.83
C VAL A 119 28.30 -5.79 55.55
N PHE A 120 27.67 -5.54 54.41
CA PHE A 120 28.37 -5.27 53.16
C PHE A 120 29.18 -4.00 53.42
N ASP A 121 30.48 -4.15 53.55
CA ASP A 121 31.39 -3.03 53.66
C ASP A 121 31.17 -2.16 52.41
N LEU A 122 30.62 -0.97 52.63
CA LEU A 122 30.18 0.01 51.61
C LEU A 122 31.30 0.51 50.68
N ASP A 123 32.49 -0.09 50.74
CA ASP A 123 33.69 0.30 49.99
C ASP A 123 33.95 -0.56 48.73
N VAL A 124 33.18 -1.63 48.47
CA VAL A 124 33.22 -2.33 47.18
C VAL A 124 32.29 -1.64 46.19
N ARG A 125 32.66 -0.43 45.76
CA ARG A 125 32.01 0.23 44.63
C ARG A 125 32.22 -0.61 43.39
N SER A 126 31.14 -0.98 42.70
CA SER A 126 31.21 -1.39 41.30
C SER A 126 32.02 -0.34 40.53
N TYR A 127 33.10 -0.75 39.89
CA TYR A 127 34.09 0.19 39.35
C TYR A 127 33.68 0.78 38.00
N ILE A 128 32.66 0.20 37.36
CA ILE A 128 32.29 0.49 35.97
C ILE A 128 30.78 0.58 35.87
N GLU A 129 30.31 1.78 35.53
CA GLU A 129 28.91 2.06 35.22
C GLU A 129 28.67 1.81 33.74
N ILE A 130 27.57 1.13 33.44
CA ILE A 130 27.16 0.77 32.10
C ILE A 130 25.66 0.94 31.98
N ASP A 131 25.21 1.52 30.89
CA ASP A 131 23.81 1.71 30.59
C ASP A 131 23.30 0.60 29.66
N MET A 132 22.16 0.02 30.00
CA MET A 132 21.40 -0.83 29.09
C MET A 132 20.42 0.03 28.33
N ILE A 133 20.53 0.03 27.01
CA ILE A 133 19.71 0.84 26.11
C ILE A 133 19.14 -0.03 24.98
N LEU A 134 18.04 0.41 24.38
CA LEU A 134 17.53 -0.17 23.15
C LEU A 134 18.18 0.54 21.97
N SER A 135 18.81 -0.23 21.09
CA SER A 135 19.46 0.31 19.89
C SER A 135 18.45 1.03 18.99
N ASN A 136 18.72 2.30 18.66
CA ASN A 136 17.86 3.08 17.78
C ASN A 136 17.75 2.50 16.36
N ASP A 137 18.75 1.75 15.90
CA ASP A 137 18.78 1.23 14.53
C ASP A 137 18.12 -0.16 14.47
N THR A 138 18.48 -1.06 15.36
CA THR A 138 18.05 -2.47 15.31
C THR A 138 16.92 -2.81 16.31
N GLY A 139 16.72 -1.99 17.34
CA GLY A 139 15.81 -2.29 18.45
C GLY A 139 16.30 -3.39 19.37
N ASP A 140 17.56 -3.82 19.24
CA ASP A 140 18.18 -4.83 20.11
C ASP A 140 18.54 -4.22 21.47
N VAL A 141 18.50 -5.04 22.54
CA VAL A 141 19.08 -4.66 23.83
C VAL A 141 20.59 -4.54 23.67
N ALA A 142 21.11 -3.34 23.88
CA ALA A 142 22.50 -3.01 23.74
C ALA A 142 23.06 -2.43 25.03
N ILE A 143 24.37 -2.54 25.16
CA ILE A 143 25.13 -2.10 26.31
C ILE A 143 25.97 -0.91 25.87
N ASP A 144 25.86 0.22 26.56
CA ASP A 144 26.67 1.42 26.33
C ASP A 144 27.47 1.79 27.60
N PRO A 145 28.81 1.81 27.58
CA PRO A 145 29.69 1.44 26.47
C PRO A 145 29.73 -0.07 26.23
N ALA A 146 29.84 -0.48 24.97
CA ALA A 146 29.93 -1.89 24.58
C ALA A 146 31.05 -2.63 25.32
N LEU A 147 30.80 -3.87 25.77
CA LEU A 147 31.74 -4.68 26.58
C LEU A 147 33.14 -4.84 25.95
N LYS A 148 33.23 -4.79 24.61
CA LYS A 148 34.52 -4.81 23.89
C LYS A 148 35.39 -3.59 24.19
N ILE A 149 34.78 -2.42 24.42
CA ILE A 149 35.47 -1.20 24.81
C ILE A 149 36.15 -1.42 26.16
N PHE A 150 35.49 -2.10 27.08
CA PHE A 150 36.08 -2.43 28.37
C PHE A 150 37.30 -3.35 28.24
N HIS A 151 37.23 -4.44 27.47
CA HIS A 151 38.40 -5.27 27.18
C HIS A 151 39.56 -4.48 26.55
N LEU A 152 39.23 -3.52 25.66
CA LEU A 152 40.22 -2.65 25.02
C LEU A 152 40.86 -1.67 26.01
N ILE A 153 40.10 -1.14 26.96
CA ILE A 153 40.61 -0.30 28.05
C ILE A 153 41.58 -1.09 28.92
N ILE A 154 41.21 -2.30 29.35
CA ILE A 154 42.09 -3.14 30.17
C ILE A 154 43.37 -3.52 29.40
N SER A 155 43.24 -3.90 28.12
CA SER A 155 44.41 -4.18 27.28
C SER A 155 45.33 -2.96 27.12
N LYS A 156 44.77 -1.75 26.98
CA LYS A 156 45.55 -0.50 26.95
C LYS A 156 46.27 -0.26 28.27
N ILE A 157 45.64 -0.55 29.41
CA ILE A 157 46.27 -0.43 30.74
C ILE A 157 47.45 -1.40 30.87
N GLN A 158 47.27 -2.67 30.50
CA GLN A 158 48.35 -3.68 30.49
C GLN A 158 49.53 -3.23 29.61
N ASN A 159 49.26 -2.77 28.40
CA ASN A 159 50.27 -2.25 27.47
C ASN A 159 50.96 -0.99 28.02
N HIS A 160 50.24 -0.14 28.74
CA HIS A 160 50.79 1.06 29.35
C HIS A 160 51.76 0.73 30.48
N TRP A 161 51.46 -0.28 31.30
CA TRP A 161 52.38 -0.77 32.34
C TRP A 161 53.70 -1.23 31.73
N GLU A 162 53.65 -2.08 30.70
CA GLU A 162 54.85 -2.57 30.01
C GLU A 162 55.66 -1.44 29.35
N LYS A 163 54.97 -0.49 28.70
CA LYS A 163 55.60 0.70 28.12
C LYS A 163 56.29 1.56 29.18
N CYS A 164 55.67 1.75 30.35
CA CYS A 164 56.26 2.53 31.42
C CYS A 164 57.56 1.90 31.94
N LEU A 165 57.61 0.56 32.09
CA LEU A 165 58.83 -0.15 32.50
C LEU A 165 59.93 -0.02 31.45
N ARG A 166 59.58 -0.10 30.16
CA ARG A 166 60.51 0.11 29.06
C ARG A 166 61.14 1.51 29.10
N GLU A 167 60.32 2.55 29.21
CA GLU A 167 60.80 3.93 29.27
C GLU A 167 61.68 4.21 30.50
N ILE A 168 61.44 3.51 31.62
CA ILE A 168 62.32 3.59 32.79
C ILE A 168 63.70 3.06 32.43
N LEU A 169 63.80 1.91 31.76
CA LEU A 169 65.08 1.33 31.33
C LEU A 169 65.80 2.20 30.28
N GLU A 170 65.07 2.73 29.30
CA GLU A 170 65.62 3.56 28.21
C GLU A 170 66.14 4.92 28.70
N SER A 171 65.58 5.46 29.79
CA SER A 171 65.97 6.79 30.30
C SER A 171 67.43 6.88 30.72
N HIS A 172 68.01 5.78 31.21
CA HIS A 172 69.38 5.72 31.73
C HIS A 172 70.03 4.38 31.33
N PRO A 173 70.58 4.29 30.10
CA PRO A 173 71.26 3.09 29.63
C PRO A 173 72.68 3.01 30.22
N SER A 174 72.88 2.07 31.15
CA SER A 174 74.13 1.90 31.90
C SER A 174 75.33 1.64 30.99
N SER A 175 75.15 0.84 29.93
CA SER A 175 76.21 0.52 28.96
C SER A 175 76.68 1.73 28.15
N VAL A 176 75.74 2.58 27.70
CA VAL A 176 76.07 3.76 26.88
C VAL A 176 76.76 4.82 27.74
N ARG A 177 76.31 5.01 28.98
CA ARG A 177 76.94 5.95 29.90
C ARG A 177 78.35 5.50 30.30
N PHE A 178 78.55 4.20 30.56
CA PHE A 178 79.88 3.66 30.87
C PHE A 178 80.84 3.78 29.68
N ASP A 179 80.37 3.47 28.47
CA ASP A 179 81.16 3.61 27.24
C ASP A 179 81.54 5.08 26.96
N ASN A 180 80.61 6.02 27.19
CA ASN A 180 80.90 7.46 27.06
C ASN A 180 81.96 7.93 28.07
N SER A 181 81.98 7.38 29.30
CA SER A 181 82.99 7.69 30.32
C SER A 181 84.37 7.11 30.03
N LEU A 182 84.49 6.12 29.14
CA LEU A 182 85.75 5.48 28.77
C LEU A 182 86.53 6.20 27.65
N GLY A 183 85.92 7.15 26.93
CA GLY A 183 86.53 7.86 25.80
C GLY A 183 86.75 6.98 24.55
N SER A 184 87.55 7.43 23.57
CA SER A 184 87.81 6.72 22.30
C SER A 184 88.74 5.50 22.45
N VAL A 185 88.40 4.56 23.33
CA VAL A 185 89.14 3.31 23.51
C VAL A 185 88.49 2.23 22.64
N ILE A 186 89.31 1.45 21.91
CA ILE A 186 88.84 0.40 20.99
C ILE A 186 87.93 -0.58 21.76
N PRO A 187 86.75 -0.93 21.22
CA PRO A 187 85.78 -1.74 21.93
C PRO A 187 86.31 -3.14 22.22
N CYS A 188 86.38 -3.54 23.50
CA CYS A 188 86.56 -4.95 23.88
C CYS A 188 85.29 -5.76 23.62
N GLY A 189 85.43 -7.07 23.38
CA GLY A 189 84.44 -7.96 22.77
C GLY A 189 83.05 -8.08 23.42
N TYR A 190 82.81 -7.50 24.60
CA TYR A 190 81.47 -7.32 25.16
C TYR A 190 80.63 -6.26 24.42
N SER A 191 81.25 -5.43 23.59
CA SER A 191 80.59 -4.40 22.77
C SER A 191 79.77 -4.94 21.58
N LYS A 192 79.85 -6.24 21.25
CA LYS A 192 79.20 -6.83 20.07
C LYS A 192 77.80 -7.41 20.29
N SER A 193 77.29 -7.52 21.53
CA SER A 193 75.93 -8.02 21.78
C SER A 193 75.09 -6.95 22.49
N ARG A 194 74.70 -5.91 21.75
CA ARG A 194 73.78 -4.87 22.24
C ARG A 194 72.34 -5.22 21.85
N VAL A 195 71.76 -6.20 22.53
CA VAL A 195 70.30 -6.17 22.74
C VAL A 195 70.08 -5.13 23.83
N GLY A 196 69.37 -4.05 23.54
CA GLY A 196 69.12 -2.98 24.51
C GLY A 196 68.39 -3.55 25.74
N ASP A 197 68.66 -3.04 26.95
CA ASP A 197 68.06 -3.58 28.18
C ASP A 197 66.52 -3.54 28.15
N ALA A 198 65.94 -2.59 27.40
CA ALA A 198 64.52 -2.51 27.06
C ALA A 198 64.00 -3.68 26.20
N GLU A 199 64.80 -4.14 25.25
CA GLU A 199 64.49 -5.28 24.39
C GLU A 199 64.69 -6.60 25.15
N ARG A 200 65.68 -6.65 26.05
CA ARG A 200 65.85 -7.76 27.01
C ARG A 200 64.66 -7.89 27.95
N LEU A 201 64.19 -6.79 28.56
CA LEU A 201 62.98 -6.78 29.38
C LEU A 201 61.76 -7.26 28.58
N SER A 202 61.61 -6.80 27.34
CA SER A 202 60.48 -7.21 26.49
C SER A 202 60.50 -8.71 26.19
N ASN A 203 61.68 -9.29 25.97
CA ASN A 203 61.83 -10.75 25.78
C ASN A 203 61.59 -11.52 27.09
N ILE A 204 62.01 -10.98 28.23
CA ILE A 204 61.78 -11.59 29.55
C ILE A 204 60.30 -11.58 29.89
N ILE A 205 59.59 -10.46 29.71
CA ILE A 205 58.14 -10.36 29.95
C ILE A 205 57.39 -11.35 29.06
N LYS A 206 57.75 -11.45 27.77
CA LYS A 206 57.12 -12.41 26.85
C LYS A 206 57.30 -13.85 27.29
N ASN A 207 58.46 -14.20 27.83
CA ASN A 207 58.81 -15.57 28.23
C ASN A 207 58.52 -15.89 29.71
N SER A 208 58.13 -14.90 30.51
CA SER A 208 57.89 -15.08 31.95
C SER A 208 56.56 -15.79 32.20
N LEU A 209 56.63 -17.03 32.68
CA LEU A 209 55.45 -17.84 33.01
C LEU A 209 54.51 -17.16 34.03
N PRO A 210 54.98 -16.53 35.13
CA PRO A 210 54.09 -15.91 36.11
C PRO A 210 53.24 -14.77 35.52
N ILE A 211 53.83 -13.89 34.71
CA ILE A 211 53.12 -12.76 34.11
C ILE A 211 52.12 -13.24 33.05
N GLN A 212 52.47 -14.27 32.27
CA GLN A 212 51.52 -14.85 31.31
C GLN A 212 50.34 -15.50 32.03
N ASN A 213 50.59 -16.25 33.11
CA ASN A 213 49.52 -16.83 33.92
C ASN A 213 48.59 -15.74 34.48
N TYR A 214 49.12 -14.64 35.02
CA TYR A 214 48.28 -13.54 35.51
C TYR A 214 47.45 -12.87 34.39
N LYS A 215 48.01 -12.74 33.17
CA LYS A 215 47.28 -12.20 32.03
C LYS A 215 46.15 -13.12 31.57
N GLU A 216 46.41 -14.43 31.54
CA GLU A 216 45.41 -15.45 31.21
C GLU A 216 44.29 -15.47 32.26
N GLU A 217 44.64 -15.45 33.54
CA GLU A 217 43.69 -15.43 34.66
C GLU A 217 42.84 -14.16 34.63
N LEU A 218 43.45 -12.99 34.43
CA LEU A 218 42.73 -11.73 34.27
C LEU A 218 41.76 -11.79 33.08
N THR A 219 42.19 -12.33 31.94
CA THR A 219 41.33 -12.47 30.76
C THR A 219 40.15 -13.39 31.05
N LYS A 220 40.38 -14.47 31.80
CA LYS A 220 39.32 -15.39 32.23
C LYS A 220 38.30 -14.71 33.12
N GLU A 221 38.73 -13.99 34.15
CA GLU A 221 37.83 -13.27 35.07
C GLU A 221 37.03 -12.18 34.34
N LEU A 222 37.67 -11.44 33.42
CA LEU A 222 36.98 -10.46 32.59
C LEU A 222 35.88 -11.11 31.75
N ASN A 223 36.21 -12.22 31.07
CA ASN A 223 35.25 -12.96 30.26
C ASN A 223 34.06 -13.49 31.09
N LEU A 224 34.30 -13.93 32.33
CA LEU A 224 33.23 -14.38 33.23
C LEU A 224 32.26 -13.23 33.54
N ASN A 225 32.77 -12.06 33.92
CA ASN A 225 31.93 -10.90 34.20
C ASN A 225 31.18 -10.40 32.96
N THR A 226 31.84 -10.33 31.79
CA THR A 226 31.16 -9.92 30.56
C THR A 226 30.09 -10.92 30.12
N ASN A 227 30.36 -12.21 30.26
CA ASN A 227 29.37 -13.25 29.96
C ASN A 227 28.15 -13.17 30.89
N ALA A 228 28.35 -12.82 32.17
CA ALA A 228 27.25 -12.63 33.10
C ALA A 228 26.34 -11.46 32.67
N VAL A 229 26.92 -10.34 32.22
CA VAL A 229 26.16 -9.21 31.67
C VAL A 229 25.43 -9.61 30.38
N ASP A 230 26.08 -10.32 29.46
CA ASP A 230 25.45 -10.81 28.23
C ASP A 230 24.29 -11.78 28.52
N LEU A 231 24.41 -12.63 29.55
CA LEU A 231 23.32 -13.51 30.00
C LEU A 231 22.17 -12.71 30.61
N PHE A 232 22.48 -11.69 31.40
CA PHE A 232 21.47 -10.80 31.98
C PHE A 232 20.72 -10.02 30.90
N CYS A 233 21.39 -9.55 29.84
CA CYS A 233 20.73 -8.88 28.72
C CYS A 233 19.69 -9.78 28.02
N LYS A 234 19.95 -11.09 27.92
CA LYS A 234 19.01 -12.04 27.30
C LYS A 234 17.69 -12.18 28.07
N ARG A 235 17.68 -11.88 29.37
CA ARG A 235 16.45 -11.85 30.19
C ARG A 235 15.42 -10.88 29.59
N PHE A 236 15.88 -9.75 29.06
CA PHE A 236 15.01 -8.72 28.47
C PHE A 236 14.68 -8.98 26.99
N GLY A 237 14.94 -10.17 26.46
CA GLY A 237 14.61 -10.54 25.08
C GLY A 237 13.12 -10.45 24.77
N VAL A 238 12.24 -10.67 25.77
CA VAL A 238 10.79 -10.51 25.60
C VAL A 238 10.45 -9.03 25.34
N ILE A 239 11.02 -8.11 26.11
CA ILE A 239 10.86 -6.66 25.93
C ILE A 239 11.46 -6.23 24.59
N GLU A 240 12.58 -6.81 24.18
CA GLU A 240 13.19 -6.56 22.88
C GLU A 240 12.24 -6.92 21.72
N THR A 241 11.63 -8.12 21.77
CA THR A 241 10.67 -8.56 20.74
C THR A 241 9.43 -7.66 20.69
N PHE A 242 8.94 -7.24 21.85
CA PHE A 242 7.82 -6.32 21.97
C PHE A 242 8.15 -4.91 21.47
N TYR A 243 9.34 -4.38 21.79
CA TYR A 243 9.79 -3.09 21.28
C TYR A 243 9.92 -3.10 19.75
N LYS A 244 10.42 -4.22 19.18
CA LYS A 244 10.49 -4.41 17.73
C LYS A 244 9.12 -4.52 17.07
N SER A 245 8.17 -5.24 17.67
CA SER A 245 6.80 -5.33 17.14
C SER A 245 6.11 -3.95 17.17
N MET A 246 6.28 -3.22 18.26
CA MET A 246 5.73 -1.87 18.43
C MET A 246 6.31 -0.88 17.41
N ARG A 247 7.60 -0.99 17.09
CA ARG A 247 8.24 -0.19 16.04
C ARG A 247 7.76 -0.55 14.64
N ALA A 248 7.43 -1.82 14.40
CA ALA A 248 6.87 -2.28 13.13
C ALA A 248 5.40 -1.85 12.94
N CYS A 249 4.64 -1.71 14.04
CA CYS A 249 3.30 -1.14 14.06
C CYS A 249 3.37 0.38 13.84
N THR A 250 3.40 0.80 12.58
CA THR A 250 3.36 2.22 12.21
C THR A 250 2.00 2.84 12.49
N GLU A 251 1.97 4.16 12.65
CA GLU A 251 0.76 4.95 12.83
C GLU A 251 -0.30 4.68 11.74
N GLU A 252 0.14 4.42 10.51
CA GLU A 252 -0.73 4.08 9.37
C GLU A 252 -1.49 2.77 9.59
N ILE A 253 -0.83 1.76 10.19
CA ILE A 253 -1.45 0.47 10.49
C ILE A 253 -2.50 0.64 11.61
N ILE A 254 -2.21 1.48 12.61
CA ILE A 254 -3.13 1.75 13.71
C ILE A 254 -4.36 2.54 13.20
N ARG A 255 -4.13 3.57 12.37
CA ARG A 255 -5.21 4.40 11.78
C ARG A 255 -6.05 3.65 10.74
N GLY A 256 -5.46 2.69 10.04
CA GLY A 256 -6.14 1.89 9.02
C GLY A 256 -6.88 0.67 9.54
N ASN A 257 -6.83 0.40 10.85
CA ASN A 257 -7.51 -0.76 11.44
C ASN A 257 -8.94 -0.40 11.86
N GLU A 258 -9.87 -1.31 11.61
CA GLU A 258 -11.28 -1.20 12.02
C GLU A 258 -11.71 -2.40 12.89
N SER A 259 -10.78 -3.27 13.30
CA SER A 259 -11.11 -4.46 14.10
C SER A 259 -11.07 -4.17 15.60
N ILE A 260 -12.22 -4.37 16.26
CA ILE A 260 -12.39 -4.27 17.71
C ILE A 260 -11.46 -5.24 18.45
N GLU A 261 -11.34 -6.48 17.96
CA GLU A 261 -10.51 -7.51 18.59
C GLU A 261 -9.04 -7.09 18.63
N VAL A 262 -8.56 -6.47 17.55
CA VAL A 262 -7.18 -6.01 17.45
C VAL A 262 -6.94 -4.82 18.37
N PHE A 263 -7.88 -3.87 18.44
CA PHE A 263 -7.79 -2.75 19.39
C PHE A 263 -7.76 -3.24 20.84
N ARG A 264 -8.63 -4.18 21.21
CA ARG A 264 -8.66 -4.75 22.57
C ARG A 264 -7.36 -5.47 22.90
N ASN A 265 -6.82 -6.26 21.97
CA ASN A 265 -5.55 -6.95 22.15
C ASN A 265 -4.39 -5.97 22.35
N TRP A 266 -4.30 -4.92 21.52
CA TRP A 266 -3.27 -3.89 21.68
C TRP A 266 -3.35 -3.17 23.03
N CYS A 267 -4.56 -2.78 23.44
CA CYS A 267 -4.74 -2.12 24.73
C CYS A 267 -4.39 -3.03 25.92
N THR A 268 -4.71 -4.33 25.83
CA THR A 268 -4.38 -5.31 26.86
C THR A 268 -2.88 -5.55 26.93
N GLU A 269 -2.24 -5.84 25.78
CA GLU A 269 -0.81 -6.09 25.69
C GLU A 269 0.00 -4.88 26.17
N TYR A 270 -0.41 -3.66 25.80
CA TYR A 270 0.27 -2.45 26.26
C TYR A 270 0.12 -2.24 27.77
N ARG A 271 -1.03 -2.53 28.37
CA ARG A 271 -1.21 -2.42 29.83
C ARG A 271 -0.35 -3.45 30.58
N GLU A 272 -0.39 -4.72 30.16
CA GLU A 272 0.41 -5.79 30.77
C GLU A 272 1.91 -5.49 30.67
N LYS A 273 2.37 -4.97 29.52
CA LYS A 273 3.78 -4.63 29.32
C LYS A 273 4.21 -3.35 30.04
N GLU A 274 3.31 -2.38 30.22
CA GLU A 274 3.55 -1.21 31.05
C GLU A 274 3.84 -1.62 32.49
N GLU A 275 3.00 -2.49 33.08
CA GLU A 275 3.20 -3.05 34.42
C GLU A 275 4.51 -3.84 34.51
N GLU A 276 4.81 -4.71 33.53
CA GLU A 276 6.06 -5.49 33.49
C GLU A 276 7.31 -4.61 33.43
N ILE A 277 7.28 -3.50 32.66
CA ILE A 277 8.43 -2.59 32.53
C ILE A 277 8.60 -1.72 33.79
N GLU A 278 7.51 -1.30 34.43
CA GLU A 278 7.56 -0.53 35.67
C GLU A 278 8.09 -1.35 36.86
N GLU A 279 7.83 -2.66 36.90
CA GLU A 279 8.34 -3.56 37.95
C GLU A 279 9.85 -3.80 37.92
N ILE A 280 10.53 -3.50 36.80
CA ILE A 280 11.98 -3.66 36.64
C ILE A 280 12.71 -2.74 37.65
N VAL A 281 13.91 -3.11 38.12
CA VAL A 281 14.72 -2.27 39.02
C VAL A 281 15.50 -1.22 38.21
N ASP A 282 15.81 -0.05 38.77
CA ASP A 282 16.53 1.01 38.04
C ASP A 282 18.02 0.69 37.84
N THR A 283 18.62 -0.04 38.77
CA THR A 283 20.05 -0.40 38.76
C THR A 283 20.29 -1.80 39.29
N GLN A 284 21.19 -2.56 38.67
CA GLN A 284 21.60 -3.88 39.12
C GLN A 284 23.12 -4.00 39.20
N VAL A 285 23.65 -4.48 40.33
CA VAL A 285 25.07 -4.80 40.46
C VAL A 285 25.34 -6.19 39.89
N LEU A 286 26.31 -6.29 38.97
CA LEU A 286 26.78 -7.54 38.36
C LEU A 286 28.31 -7.60 38.44
N GLY A 287 28.83 -8.11 39.57
CA GLY A 287 30.26 -8.27 39.81
C GLY A 287 31.02 -6.95 39.72
N ILE A 288 31.79 -6.75 38.64
CA ILE A 288 32.52 -5.50 38.38
C ILE A 288 31.67 -4.37 37.78
N PHE A 289 30.49 -4.70 37.24
CA PHE A 289 29.63 -3.76 36.52
C PHE A 289 28.44 -3.30 37.37
N MET A 290 28.10 -2.02 37.26
CA MET A 290 26.82 -1.46 37.69
C MET A 290 26.00 -1.21 36.42
N VAL A 291 24.90 -1.94 36.26
CA VAL A 291 24.04 -1.83 35.07
C VAL A 291 22.87 -0.93 35.40
N HIS A 292 22.75 0.19 34.69
CA HIS A 292 21.61 1.08 34.74
C HIS A 292 20.56 0.64 33.71
N LEU A 293 19.33 0.45 34.16
CA LEU A 293 18.19 0.00 33.36
C LEU A 293 17.22 1.15 33.02
N ASP A 294 17.45 2.35 33.56
CA ASP A 294 16.63 3.54 33.34
C ASP A 294 16.53 3.94 31.86
N GLY A 295 17.62 3.79 31.10
CA GLY A 295 17.65 4.04 29.67
C GLY A 295 16.69 3.13 28.89
N LEU A 296 16.73 1.83 29.16
CA LEU A 296 15.83 0.83 28.57
C LEU A 296 14.36 1.10 28.95
N LYS A 297 14.08 1.36 30.23
CA LYS A 297 12.73 1.68 30.72
C LYS A 297 12.17 2.91 30.02
N THR A 298 12.91 4.01 30.05
CA THR A 298 12.47 5.29 29.49
C THR A 298 12.21 5.17 27.99
N GLN A 299 13.07 4.48 27.24
CA GLN A 299 12.88 4.27 25.81
C GLN A 299 11.67 3.38 25.51
N ALA A 300 11.53 2.25 26.19
CA ALA A 300 10.40 1.33 25.98
C ALA A 300 9.05 1.99 26.35
N LEU A 301 8.98 2.66 27.51
CA LEU A 301 7.78 3.36 27.97
C LEU A 301 7.44 4.55 27.06
N SER A 302 8.45 5.30 26.58
CA SER A 302 8.19 6.45 25.69
C SER A 302 7.48 6.03 24.39
N LEU A 303 7.88 4.91 23.79
CA LEU A 303 7.24 4.40 22.58
C LEU A 303 5.85 3.82 22.88
N LEU A 304 5.71 3.13 24.03
CA LEU A 304 4.42 2.59 24.48
C LEU A 304 3.40 3.71 24.68
N PHE A 305 3.77 4.78 25.39
CA PHE A 305 2.90 5.93 25.60
C PHE A 305 2.58 6.67 24.30
N TYR A 306 3.53 6.74 23.36
CA TYR A 306 3.29 7.29 22.04
C TYR A 306 2.23 6.49 21.27
N ASN A 307 2.39 5.17 21.15
CA ASN A 307 1.42 4.32 20.45
C ASN A 307 0.06 4.26 21.17
N ARG A 308 0.05 4.21 22.50
CA ARG A 308 -1.17 4.30 23.31
C ARG A 308 -1.90 5.62 23.09
N GLY A 309 -1.17 6.73 23.00
CA GLY A 309 -1.71 8.04 22.67
C GLY A 309 -2.37 8.08 21.28
N ILE A 310 -1.76 7.42 20.29
CA ILE A 310 -2.36 7.28 18.95
C ILE A 310 -3.66 6.45 19.04
N ILE A 311 -3.67 5.31 19.72
CA ILE A 311 -4.87 4.48 19.87
C ILE A 311 -5.99 5.26 20.59
N ALA A 312 -5.64 6.00 21.65
CA ALA A 312 -6.56 6.86 22.39
C ALA A 312 -7.14 8.00 21.55
N ASP A 313 -6.46 8.44 20.49
CA ASP A 313 -6.97 9.42 19.53
C ASP A 313 -7.81 8.76 18.42
N VAL A 314 -7.42 7.56 17.97
CA VAL A 314 -8.05 6.88 16.83
C VAL A 314 -9.40 6.26 17.19
N ILE A 315 -9.49 5.53 18.32
CA ILE A 315 -10.73 4.84 18.70
C ILE A 315 -11.92 5.81 18.83
N PRO A 316 -11.81 6.95 19.57
CA PRO A 316 -12.91 7.90 19.66
C PRO A 316 -13.26 8.56 18.33
N LYS A 317 -12.27 8.82 17.46
CA LYS A 317 -12.53 9.40 16.12
C LYS A 317 -13.29 8.44 15.21
N ILE A 318 -12.94 7.16 15.22
CA ILE A 318 -13.69 6.13 14.49
C ILE A 318 -15.11 6.01 15.07
N GLY A 319 -15.23 5.95 16.40
CA GLY A 319 -16.50 5.93 17.11
C GLY A 319 -17.40 7.09 16.70
N LYS A 320 -16.92 8.33 16.81
CA LYS A 320 -17.62 9.56 16.41
C LYS A 320 -18.11 9.50 14.96
N SER A 321 -17.22 9.18 14.01
CA SER A 321 -17.57 9.11 12.59
C SER A 321 -18.70 8.11 12.32
N LYS A 322 -18.63 6.93 12.95
CA LYS A 322 -19.67 5.90 12.81
C LYS A 322 -20.97 6.31 13.51
N VAL A 323 -20.89 6.94 14.69
CA VAL A 323 -22.05 7.49 15.42
C VAL A 323 -22.78 8.53 14.57
N ASP A 324 -22.06 9.49 13.98
CA ASP A 324 -22.64 10.55 13.16
C ASP A 324 -23.32 9.99 11.90
N ILE A 325 -22.69 9.00 11.23
CA ILE A 325 -23.27 8.31 10.07
C ILE A 325 -24.54 7.53 10.46
N LEU A 326 -24.50 6.82 11.59
CA LEU A 326 -25.65 6.03 12.04
C LEU A 326 -26.81 6.92 12.48
N LEU A 327 -26.54 7.98 13.25
CA LEU A 327 -27.54 8.96 13.67
C LEU A 327 -28.18 9.67 12.47
N SER A 328 -27.38 10.15 11.51
CA SER A 328 -27.92 10.79 10.30
C SER A 328 -28.82 9.85 9.51
N LYS A 329 -28.40 8.60 9.31
CA LYS A 329 -29.21 7.59 8.63
C LYS A 329 -30.53 7.30 9.37
N ILE A 330 -30.50 7.18 10.70
CA ILE A 330 -31.71 6.97 11.50
C ILE A 330 -32.65 8.18 11.41
N LEU A 331 -32.12 9.40 11.47
CA LEU A 331 -32.91 10.63 11.37
C LEU A 331 -33.51 10.79 9.97
N ASP A 332 -32.75 10.53 8.92
CA ASP A 332 -33.22 10.57 7.53
C ASP A 332 -34.34 9.54 7.31
N ASP A 333 -34.16 8.30 7.78
CA ASP A 333 -35.20 7.26 7.68
C ASP A 333 -36.45 7.64 8.51
N THR A 334 -36.28 8.26 9.69
CA THR A 334 -37.40 8.73 10.52
C THR A 334 -38.16 9.87 9.85
N THR A 335 -37.45 10.88 9.32
CA THR A 335 -38.08 12.02 8.63
C THR A 335 -38.78 11.61 7.34
N TYR A 336 -38.22 10.62 6.63
CA TYR A 336 -38.88 10.02 5.47
C TYR A 336 -40.17 9.32 5.86
N LEU A 337 -40.19 8.54 6.96
CA LEU A 337 -41.39 7.88 7.48
C LEU A 337 -42.48 8.87 7.94
N ASP A 338 -42.10 10.04 8.42
CA ASP A 338 -43.03 11.09 8.83
C ASP A 338 -43.64 11.85 7.65
N THR A 339 -43.01 11.80 6.49
CA THR A 339 -43.52 12.45 5.27
C THR A 339 -44.57 11.57 4.60
N ASP A 340 -45.84 11.97 4.67
CA ASP A 340 -46.90 11.23 3.99
C ASP A 340 -46.78 11.40 2.45
N PRO A 341 -46.74 10.31 1.67
CA PRO A 341 -46.65 10.39 0.21
C PRO A 341 -47.92 11.01 -0.40
N THR A 342 -47.76 11.77 -1.49
CA THR A 342 -48.85 12.49 -2.17
C THR A 342 -49.08 12.05 -3.61
N THR A 343 -48.02 11.64 -4.32
CA THR A 343 -48.08 11.15 -5.70
C THR A 343 -48.01 9.63 -5.74
N ALA A 344 -48.59 9.02 -6.77
CA ALA A 344 -48.56 7.57 -6.96
C ALA A 344 -47.13 6.99 -6.90
N ASP A 345 -46.15 7.70 -7.48
CA ASP A 345 -44.74 7.29 -7.45
C ASP A 345 -44.14 7.35 -6.04
N CYS A 346 -44.45 8.41 -5.27
CA CYS A 346 -44.03 8.52 -3.89
C CYS A 346 -44.65 7.43 -3.02
N PHE A 347 -45.91 7.05 -3.25
CA PHE A 347 -46.56 5.95 -2.54
C PHE A 347 -45.88 4.62 -2.80
N ALA A 348 -45.59 4.30 -4.07
CA ALA A 348 -44.92 3.05 -4.42
C ALA A 348 -43.55 2.92 -3.74
N ASN A 349 -42.72 3.96 -3.87
CA ASN A 349 -41.40 4.02 -3.23
C ASN A 349 -41.49 3.98 -1.69
N TYR A 350 -42.51 4.61 -1.11
CA TYR A 350 -42.72 4.64 0.34
C TYR A 350 -43.11 3.26 0.89
N VAL A 351 -43.96 2.52 0.17
CA VAL A 351 -44.32 1.15 0.59
C VAL A 351 -43.14 0.19 0.41
N GLU A 352 -42.37 0.33 -0.66
CA GLU A 352 -41.12 -0.43 -0.84
C GLU A 352 -40.13 -0.13 0.30
N PHE A 353 -39.96 1.14 0.64
CA PHE A 353 -39.16 1.56 1.79
C PHE A 353 -39.64 0.93 3.10
N ILE A 354 -40.94 0.89 3.36
CA ILE A 354 -41.50 0.23 4.56
C ILE A 354 -41.22 -1.27 4.56
N ASN A 355 -41.31 -1.94 3.41
CA ASN A 355 -41.01 -3.38 3.30
C ASN A 355 -39.54 -3.68 3.60
N ASP A 356 -38.63 -2.80 3.17
CA ASP A 356 -37.20 -2.92 3.44
C ASP A 356 -36.77 -2.31 4.79
N ALA A 357 -37.64 -1.55 5.46
CA ALA A 357 -37.32 -0.83 6.69
C ALA A 357 -36.85 -1.78 7.80
N GLN A 358 -37.44 -2.98 7.92
CA GLN A 358 -36.99 -3.96 8.91
C GLN A 358 -35.56 -4.43 8.65
N ARG A 359 -35.20 -4.71 7.39
CA ARG A 359 -33.83 -5.10 7.03
C ARG A 359 -32.83 -3.97 7.29
N ARG A 360 -33.24 -2.72 7.06
CA ARG A 360 -32.43 -1.54 7.37
C ARG A 360 -32.20 -1.38 8.87
N ILE A 361 -33.24 -1.59 9.69
CA ILE A 361 -33.12 -1.60 11.15
C ILE A 361 -32.16 -2.70 11.60
N ASP A 362 -32.31 -3.92 11.11
CA ASP A 362 -31.44 -5.05 11.47
C ASP A 362 -29.96 -4.73 11.12
N SER A 363 -29.71 -4.11 9.95
CA SER A 363 -28.37 -3.63 9.58
C SER A 363 -27.85 -2.53 10.50
N MET A 364 -28.70 -1.58 10.91
CA MET A 364 -28.33 -0.50 11.83
C MET A 364 -28.05 -1.02 13.24
N GLU A 365 -28.70 -2.09 13.68
CA GLU A 365 -28.41 -2.74 14.97
C GLU A 365 -27.01 -3.35 14.99
N ILE A 366 -26.60 -4.02 13.91
CA ILE A 366 -25.24 -4.57 13.78
C ILE A 366 -24.20 -3.45 13.84
N ASP A 367 -24.44 -2.35 13.13
CA ASP A 367 -23.56 -1.17 13.18
C ASP A 367 -23.55 -0.54 14.59
N GLY A 368 -24.70 -0.55 15.28
CA GLY A 368 -24.85 -0.09 16.66
C GLY A 368 -24.10 -0.95 17.67
N ASP A 369 -24.10 -2.27 17.52
CA ASP A 369 -23.35 -3.21 18.35
C ASP A 369 -21.84 -2.99 18.18
N TYR A 370 -21.36 -2.79 16.95
CA TYR A 370 -19.96 -2.43 16.69
C TYR A 370 -19.56 -1.12 17.39
N VAL A 371 -20.41 -0.09 17.32
CA VAL A 371 -20.16 1.18 18.02
C VAL A 371 -20.14 0.97 19.53
N LYS A 372 -21.09 0.19 20.07
CA LYS A 372 -21.12 -0.13 21.50
C LYS A 372 -19.81 -0.79 21.95
N ASP A 373 -19.33 -1.79 21.22
CA ASP A 373 -18.08 -2.47 21.55
C ASP A 373 -16.86 -1.52 21.53
N LEU A 374 -16.84 -0.52 20.63
CA LEU A 374 -15.80 0.51 20.63
C LEU A 374 -15.86 1.40 21.88
N TYR A 375 -17.05 1.84 22.29
CA TYR A 375 -17.22 2.66 23.49
C TYR A 375 -16.96 1.85 24.77
N ASP A 376 -17.28 0.56 24.79
CA ASP A 376 -16.93 -0.35 25.89
C ASP A 376 -15.40 -0.43 26.08
N ILE A 377 -14.62 -0.46 24.98
CA ILE A 377 -13.15 -0.37 25.04
C ILE A 377 -12.71 0.99 25.62
N THR A 378 -13.36 2.09 25.24
CA THR A 378 -12.99 3.40 25.81
C THR A 378 -13.22 3.47 27.31
N GLU A 379 -14.28 2.84 27.83
CA GLU A 379 -14.55 2.74 29.26
C GLU A 379 -13.57 1.79 29.97
N GLU A 380 -13.33 0.59 29.41
CA GLU A 380 -12.42 -0.43 29.96
C GLU A 380 -10.97 0.06 30.10
N PHE A 381 -10.51 0.88 29.15
CA PHE A 381 -9.15 1.43 29.13
C PHE A 381 -9.06 2.90 29.58
N ALA A 382 -10.15 3.47 30.08
CA ALA A 382 -10.25 4.86 30.54
C ALA A 382 -9.70 5.87 29.50
N ILE A 383 -10.04 5.65 28.23
CA ILE A 383 -9.69 6.54 27.12
C ILE A 383 -10.58 7.79 27.21
N PRO A 384 -10.02 9.01 27.18
CA PRO A 384 -10.82 10.22 27.25
C PRO A 384 -11.64 10.39 25.98
N VAL A 385 -12.96 10.55 26.14
CA VAL A 385 -13.90 10.85 25.05
C VAL A 385 -14.56 12.19 25.33
N ASP A 386 -14.84 12.95 24.28
CA ASP A 386 -15.57 14.22 24.40
C ASP A 386 -17.00 13.95 24.94
N PRO A 387 -17.47 14.71 25.95
CA PRO A 387 -18.83 14.53 26.48
C PRO A 387 -19.94 14.72 25.43
N GLU A 388 -19.72 15.53 24.40
CA GLU A 388 -20.67 15.71 23.29
C GLU A 388 -20.79 14.42 22.46
N ASP A 389 -19.65 13.81 22.13
CA ASP A 389 -19.59 12.58 21.33
C ASP A 389 -20.18 11.39 22.10
N PHE A 390 -19.98 11.35 23.42
CA PHE A 390 -20.59 10.34 24.28
C PHE A 390 -22.12 10.52 24.39
N ALA A 391 -22.60 11.77 24.45
CA ALA A 391 -24.03 12.05 24.43
C ALA A 391 -24.67 11.60 23.10
N ASN A 392 -24.02 11.85 21.97
CA ASN A 392 -24.48 11.40 20.65
C ASN A 392 -24.55 9.87 20.56
N TYR A 393 -23.56 9.15 21.10
CA TYR A 393 -23.60 7.69 21.20
C TYR A 393 -24.85 7.21 21.98
N LEU A 394 -25.11 7.79 23.15
CA LEU A 394 -26.30 7.44 23.94
C LEU A 394 -27.62 7.74 23.20
N MET A 395 -27.63 8.77 22.34
CA MET A 395 -28.79 9.10 21.52
C MET A 395 -29.12 8.05 20.46
N ILE A 396 -28.16 7.25 19.98
CA ILE A 396 -28.41 6.21 18.96
C ILE A 396 -29.48 5.24 19.43
N ASN A 397 -29.36 4.73 20.65
CA ASN A 397 -30.31 3.74 21.19
C ASN A 397 -31.73 4.31 21.29
N VAL A 398 -31.85 5.59 21.67
CA VAL A 398 -33.13 6.29 21.73
C VAL A 398 -33.70 6.51 20.34
N ALA A 399 -32.89 6.99 19.39
CA ALA A 399 -33.29 7.24 18.02
C ALA A 399 -33.69 5.95 17.28
N LEU A 400 -32.92 4.87 17.44
CA LEU A 400 -33.19 3.56 16.85
C LEU A 400 -34.47 2.94 17.43
N THR A 401 -34.71 3.10 18.74
CA THR A 401 -35.98 2.67 19.37
C THR A 401 -37.16 3.49 18.83
N SER A 402 -36.99 4.80 18.65
CA SER A 402 -38.00 5.66 18.05
C SER A 402 -38.32 5.25 16.60
N LEU A 403 -37.29 4.98 15.79
CA LEU A 403 -37.44 4.50 14.41
C LEU A 403 -38.20 3.16 14.37
N LYS A 404 -37.86 2.20 15.24
CA LYS A 404 -38.59 0.93 15.35
C LYS A 404 -40.08 1.11 15.64
N ILE A 405 -40.41 2.00 16.57
CA ILE A 405 -41.81 2.29 16.90
C ILE A 405 -42.51 2.93 15.70
N ALA A 406 -41.88 3.91 15.04
CA ALA A 406 -42.42 4.57 13.86
C ALA A 406 -42.66 3.58 12.71
N VAL A 407 -41.70 2.70 12.41
CA VAL A 407 -41.83 1.64 11.39
C VAL A 407 -42.95 0.68 11.76
N ALA A 408 -43.03 0.21 13.01
CA ALA A 408 -44.08 -0.69 13.46
C ALA A 408 -45.48 -0.07 13.33
N ASP A 409 -45.63 1.22 13.62
CA ASP A 409 -46.91 1.92 13.48
C ASP A 409 -47.28 2.20 12.03
N ARG A 410 -46.31 2.48 11.14
CA ARG A 410 -46.55 2.61 9.69
C ARG A 410 -46.85 1.27 9.03
N LEU A 411 -46.22 0.18 9.47
CA LEU A 411 -46.54 -1.18 9.04
C LEU A 411 -48.00 -1.56 9.37
N LYS A 412 -48.51 -1.19 10.54
CA LYS A 412 -49.93 -1.40 10.88
C LYS A 412 -50.88 -0.62 9.98
N LYS A 413 -50.49 0.58 9.56
CA LYS A 413 -51.26 1.45 8.65
C LYS A 413 -50.99 1.17 7.18
N ARG A 414 -50.18 0.17 6.85
CA ARG A 414 -49.77 -0.14 5.48
C ARG A 414 -50.98 -0.42 4.60
N ASP A 415 -51.92 -1.22 5.08
CA ASP A 415 -53.10 -1.59 4.29
C ASP A 415 -54.02 -0.36 4.05
N ASP A 416 -54.09 0.56 5.02
CA ASP A 416 -54.78 1.85 4.85
C ASP A 416 -54.08 2.77 3.83
N LEU A 417 -52.74 2.75 3.81
CA LEU A 417 -51.94 3.50 2.84
C LEU A 417 -52.07 2.92 1.42
N ILE A 418 -52.11 1.60 1.29
CA ILE A 418 -52.36 0.91 0.02
C ILE A 418 -53.78 1.24 -0.47
N ALA A 419 -54.77 1.31 0.43
CA ALA A 419 -56.13 1.72 0.07
C ALA A 419 -56.17 3.16 -0.48
N LYS A 420 -55.51 4.11 0.20
CA LYS A 420 -55.37 5.50 -0.28
C LYS A 420 -54.63 5.59 -1.61
N PHE A 421 -53.58 4.80 -1.78
CA PHE A 421 -52.83 4.70 -3.02
C PHE A 421 -53.69 4.19 -4.18
N ASN A 422 -54.51 3.16 -3.93
CA ASN A 422 -55.43 2.63 -4.93
C ASN A 422 -56.53 3.64 -5.30
N GLU A 423 -57.01 4.43 -4.34
CA GLU A 423 -57.92 5.56 -4.60
C GLU A 423 -57.25 6.63 -5.49
N GLN A 424 -56.00 6.96 -5.21
CA GLN A 424 -55.23 7.90 -6.03
C GLN A 424 -54.99 7.38 -7.46
N ILE A 425 -54.57 6.12 -7.62
CA ILE A 425 -54.45 5.48 -8.95
C ILE A 425 -55.80 5.52 -9.66
N SER A 426 -56.89 5.20 -8.98
CA SER A 426 -58.23 5.23 -9.58
C SER A 426 -58.60 6.62 -10.08
N ASN A 427 -58.25 7.68 -9.35
CA ASN A 427 -58.47 9.07 -9.77
C ASN A 427 -57.57 9.46 -10.95
N ASP A 428 -56.31 9.06 -10.96
CA ASP A 428 -55.38 9.39 -12.04
C ASP A 428 -55.68 8.59 -13.32
N VAL A 429 -56.12 7.34 -13.19
CA VAL A 429 -56.63 6.53 -14.31
C VAL A 429 -57.91 7.13 -14.90
N ARG A 430 -58.79 7.73 -14.09
CA ARG A 430 -59.97 8.47 -14.60
C ARG A 430 -59.56 9.67 -15.45
N LYS A 431 -58.64 10.50 -14.96
CA LYS A 431 -58.11 11.65 -15.75
C LYS A 431 -57.49 11.17 -17.06
N LEU A 432 -56.71 10.10 -17.00
CA LEU A 432 -56.08 9.53 -18.19
C LEU A 432 -57.10 8.97 -19.18
N THR A 433 -58.21 8.42 -18.69
CA THR A 433 -59.34 7.99 -19.53
C THR A 433 -59.98 9.18 -20.24
N ASP A 434 -60.14 10.31 -19.53
CA ASP A 434 -60.66 11.54 -20.12
C ASP A 434 -59.69 12.08 -21.19
N ASP A 435 -58.38 12.11 -20.92
CA ASP A 435 -57.36 12.54 -21.88
C ASP A 435 -57.33 11.65 -23.14
N VAL A 436 -57.43 10.33 -22.96
CA VAL A 436 -57.52 9.37 -24.08
C VAL A 436 -58.82 9.55 -24.86
N SER A 437 -59.93 9.91 -24.19
CA SER A 437 -61.19 10.26 -24.87
C SER A 437 -61.06 11.52 -25.72
N VAL A 438 -60.37 12.55 -25.22
CA VAL A 438 -60.08 13.77 -26.01
C VAL A 438 -59.24 13.44 -27.23
N ILE A 439 -58.21 12.60 -27.07
CA ILE A 439 -57.40 12.12 -28.19
C ILE A 439 -58.29 11.36 -29.20
N ASN A 440 -59.18 10.48 -28.73
CA ASN A 440 -60.11 9.75 -29.59
C ASN A 440 -61.06 10.66 -30.39
N GLU A 441 -61.54 11.75 -29.78
CA GLU A 441 -62.36 12.75 -30.45
C GLU A 441 -61.58 13.45 -31.57
N LEU A 442 -60.35 13.88 -31.30
CA LEU A 442 -59.47 14.53 -32.28
C LEU A 442 -59.12 13.61 -33.45
N ILE A 443 -58.93 12.31 -33.19
CA ILE A 443 -58.66 11.29 -34.23
C ILE A 443 -59.89 10.98 -35.09
N SER A 444 -61.08 11.19 -34.53
CA SER A 444 -62.35 10.98 -35.21
C SER A 444 -62.72 12.11 -36.18
N GLU A 445 -61.95 13.20 -36.21
CA GLU A 445 -62.19 14.33 -37.11
C GLU A 445 -62.10 13.93 -38.59
N SER A 446 -63.08 14.38 -39.38
CA SER A 446 -63.30 13.88 -40.74
C SER A 446 -62.18 14.25 -41.73
N TRP A 447 -61.47 15.34 -41.50
CA TRP A 447 -60.40 15.81 -42.38
C TRP A 447 -59.15 14.91 -42.32
N LEU A 448 -58.97 14.11 -41.26
CA LEU A 448 -57.87 13.14 -41.15
C LEU A 448 -58.06 11.90 -42.04
N LEU A 449 -59.23 11.76 -42.68
CA LEU A 449 -59.57 10.67 -43.60
C LEU A 449 -60.06 11.19 -44.97
N ASP A 450 -60.01 12.50 -45.19
CA ASP A 450 -60.46 13.13 -46.42
C ASP A 450 -59.36 13.09 -47.49
N PRO A 451 -59.63 12.54 -48.70
CA PRO A 451 -58.69 12.60 -49.83
C PRO A 451 -58.23 14.01 -50.22
N ALA A 452 -58.96 15.07 -49.86
CA ALA A 452 -58.62 16.45 -50.20
C ALA A 452 -57.66 17.13 -49.21
N SER A 453 -57.35 16.48 -48.08
CA SER A 453 -56.47 17.03 -47.04
C SER A 453 -54.99 16.94 -47.40
N GLU A 454 -54.17 17.86 -46.85
CA GLU A 454 -52.73 17.86 -47.07
C GLU A 454 -52.04 16.72 -46.28
N PRO A 455 -51.38 15.75 -46.95
CA PRO A 455 -50.82 14.56 -46.30
C PRO A 455 -49.76 14.89 -45.22
N ALA A 456 -48.95 15.92 -45.45
CA ALA A 456 -47.88 16.31 -44.53
C ALA A 456 -48.41 16.88 -43.21
N ILE A 457 -49.50 17.66 -43.26
CA ILE A 457 -50.14 18.23 -42.06
C ILE A 457 -50.86 17.12 -41.29
N CYS A 458 -51.60 16.24 -41.98
CA CYS A 458 -52.29 15.11 -41.35
C CYS A 458 -51.33 14.15 -40.65
N LEU A 459 -50.19 13.83 -41.26
CA LEU A 459 -49.18 12.98 -40.63
C LEU A 459 -48.54 13.65 -39.42
N LYS A 460 -48.26 14.95 -39.50
CA LYS A 460 -47.69 15.67 -38.37
C LYS A 460 -48.64 15.65 -37.17
N THR A 461 -49.91 15.99 -37.37
CA THR A 461 -50.90 15.99 -36.29
C THR A 461 -51.15 14.58 -35.75
N LEU A 462 -51.21 13.56 -36.60
CA LEU A 462 -51.35 12.16 -36.16
C LEU A 462 -50.12 11.67 -35.39
N LYS A 463 -48.90 12.06 -35.77
CA LYS A 463 -47.67 11.73 -35.03
C LYS A 463 -47.59 12.46 -33.68
N ASP A 464 -48.04 13.72 -33.62
CA ASP A 464 -48.15 14.47 -32.36
C ASP A 464 -49.17 13.79 -31.42
N LEU A 465 -50.32 13.36 -31.95
CA LEU A 465 -51.34 12.61 -31.19
C LEU A 465 -50.86 11.21 -30.77
N ASP A 466 -50.10 10.51 -31.62
CA ASP A 466 -49.46 9.23 -31.25
C ASP A 466 -48.47 9.44 -30.11
N SER A 467 -47.63 10.47 -30.16
CA SER A 467 -46.69 10.79 -29.08
C SER A 467 -47.41 11.01 -27.74
N ASN A 468 -48.50 11.79 -27.73
CA ASN A 468 -49.30 12.02 -26.54
C ASN A 468 -49.95 10.71 -26.04
N LEU A 469 -50.42 9.85 -26.94
CA LEU A 469 -50.97 8.54 -26.60
C LEU A 469 -49.89 7.61 -26.01
N GLN A 470 -48.67 7.61 -26.55
CA GLN A 470 -47.54 6.83 -26.03
C GLN A 470 -47.15 7.28 -24.62
N GLU A 471 -47.21 8.58 -24.31
CA GLU A 471 -47.03 9.07 -22.94
C GLU A 471 -48.12 8.53 -22.00
N CYS A 472 -49.37 8.52 -22.44
CA CYS A 472 -50.47 7.91 -21.68
C CYS A 472 -50.24 6.41 -21.45
N ILE A 473 -49.83 5.66 -22.48
CA ILE A 473 -49.53 4.21 -22.38
C ILE A 473 -48.45 3.96 -21.33
N LYS A 474 -47.35 4.74 -21.33
CA LYS A 474 -46.28 4.60 -20.33
C LYS A 474 -46.78 4.79 -18.91
N ILE A 475 -47.69 5.73 -18.69
CA ILE A 475 -48.28 5.98 -17.38
C ILE A 475 -49.18 4.81 -16.95
N VAL A 476 -49.99 4.26 -17.87
CA VAL A 476 -50.82 3.07 -17.60
C VAL A 476 -49.96 1.87 -17.25
N ASP A 477 -48.94 1.57 -18.05
CA ASP A 477 -48.05 0.43 -17.82
C ASP A 477 -47.39 0.53 -16.44
N LYS A 478 -46.92 1.73 -16.08
CA LYS A 478 -46.34 2.02 -14.77
C LYS A 478 -47.33 1.77 -13.63
N TYR A 479 -48.59 2.22 -13.77
CA TYR A 479 -49.62 1.97 -12.76
C TYR A 479 -50.01 0.48 -12.69
N GLN A 480 -50.04 -0.24 -13.81
CA GLN A 480 -50.28 -1.68 -13.82
C GLN A 480 -49.15 -2.43 -13.11
N ASP A 481 -47.90 -2.01 -13.29
CA ASP A 481 -46.76 -2.61 -12.61
C ASP A 481 -46.79 -2.35 -11.10
N TYR A 482 -47.20 -1.15 -10.67
CA TYR A 482 -47.49 -0.90 -9.26
C TYR A 482 -48.64 -1.77 -8.75
N GLN A 483 -49.75 -1.86 -9.47
CA GLN A 483 -50.89 -2.70 -9.07
C GLN A 483 -50.50 -4.18 -8.93
N LYS A 484 -49.69 -4.73 -9.85
CA LYS A 484 -49.14 -6.08 -9.73
C LYS A 484 -48.22 -6.23 -8.52
N SER A 485 -47.35 -5.24 -8.27
CA SER A 485 -46.40 -5.27 -7.15
C SER A 485 -47.08 -5.27 -5.78
N PHE A 486 -48.30 -4.73 -5.69
CA PHE A 486 -49.10 -4.68 -4.46
C PHE A 486 -50.27 -5.67 -4.44
N ASP A 487 -50.32 -6.64 -5.37
CA ASP A 487 -51.43 -7.61 -5.52
C ASP A 487 -52.82 -6.94 -5.63
N LEU A 488 -52.90 -5.77 -6.25
CA LEU A 488 -54.13 -5.04 -6.52
C LEU A 488 -54.73 -5.44 -7.87
N GLU A 489 -56.03 -5.22 -8.02
CA GLU A 489 -56.74 -5.47 -9.28
C GLU A 489 -56.23 -4.53 -10.38
N THR A 490 -55.71 -5.11 -11.47
CA THR A 490 -55.15 -4.33 -12.58
C THR A 490 -56.25 -3.66 -13.38
N ILE A 491 -56.22 -2.33 -13.47
CA ILE A 491 -57.18 -1.59 -14.28
C ILE A 491 -56.74 -1.66 -15.74
N ARG A 492 -57.65 -2.14 -16.59
CA ARG A 492 -57.47 -2.16 -18.04
C ARG A 492 -58.27 -1.03 -18.68
N LEU A 493 -57.60 -0.25 -19.53
CA LEU A 493 -58.24 0.79 -20.33
C LEU A 493 -58.46 0.27 -21.75
N ASP A 494 -59.57 -0.43 -21.98
CA ASP A 494 -59.89 -1.00 -23.30
C ASP A 494 -60.01 0.10 -24.40
N ILE A 495 -60.35 1.33 -24.03
CA ILE A 495 -60.39 2.50 -24.93
C ILE A 495 -59.00 2.83 -25.47
N LEU A 496 -57.94 2.65 -24.67
CA LEU A 496 -56.55 2.94 -25.08
C LEU A 496 -56.10 2.05 -26.24
N ASP A 497 -56.45 0.76 -26.18
CA ASP A 497 -56.12 -0.22 -27.21
C ASP A 497 -56.85 0.09 -28.53
N LEU A 498 -58.08 0.56 -28.44
CA LEU A 498 -58.88 1.01 -29.58
C LEU A 498 -58.25 2.25 -30.23
N VAL A 499 -57.98 3.30 -29.45
CA VAL A 499 -57.42 4.56 -29.92
C VAL A 499 -56.04 4.34 -30.56
N ARG A 500 -55.18 3.51 -29.94
CA ARG A 500 -53.86 3.16 -30.49
C ARG A 500 -53.97 2.52 -31.88
N ARG A 501 -54.89 1.55 -32.04
CA ARG A 501 -55.13 0.91 -33.33
C ARG A 501 -55.62 1.92 -34.36
N GLU A 502 -56.51 2.81 -33.94
CA GLU A 502 -57.10 3.85 -34.76
C GLU A 502 -56.09 4.91 -35.24
N ILE A 503 -55.16 5.35 -34.39
CA ILE A 503 -54.05 6.22 -34.79
C ILE A 503 -53.12 5.50 -35.76
N HIS A 504 -52.70 4.27 -35.42
CA HIS A 504 -51.77 3.49 -36.21
C HIS A 504 -52.26 3.32 -37.65
N LEU A 505 -53.53 2.93 -37.84
CA LEU A 505 -54.12 2.77 -39.16
C LEU A 505 -54.18 4.08 -39.95
N ARG A 506 -54.41 5.22 -39.30
CA ARG A 506 -54.44 6.54 -39.96
C ARG A 506 -53.03 7.01 -40.32
N ILE A 507 -52.03 6.80 -39.47
CA ILE A 507 -50.63 7.07 -39.81
C ILE A 507 -50.21 6.21 -41.00
N LEU A 508 -50.47 4.90 -40.94
CA LEU A 508 -50.15 3.96 -42.00
C LEU A 508 -50.80 4.36 -43.33
N LEU A 509 -52.05 4.84 -43.31
CA LEU A 509 -52.74 5.34 -44.49
C LEU A 509 -51.96 6.48 -45.16
N TRP A 510 -51.63 7.52 -44.41
CA TRP A 510 -50.96 8.69 -44.98
C TRP A 510 -49.50 8.43 -45.32
N GLU A 511 -48.80 7.58 -44.58
CA GLU A 511 -47.45 7.12 -44.94
C GLU A 511 -47.47 6.33 -46.25
N CYS A 512 -48.48 5.47 -46.46
CA CYS A 512 -48.64 4.77 -47.73
C CYS A 512 -48.98 5.73 -48.88
N ILE A 513 -49.78 6.77 -48.64
CA ILE A 513 -50.08 7.79 -49.65
C ILE A 513 -48.82 8.58 -50.02
N LEU A 514 -48.04 9.06 -49.05
CA LEU A 514 -46.80 9.78 -49.33
C LEU A 514 -45.77 8.89 -50.02
N LEU A 515 -45.59 7.67 -49.54
CA LEU A 515 -44.69 6.70 -50.14
C LEU A 515 -45.11 6.41 -51.58
N TRP A 516 -46.41 6.26 -51.83
CA TRP A 516 -46.95 6.10 -53.17
C TRP A 516 -46.72 7.32 -54.06
N GLU A 517 -47.00 8.53 -53.57
CA GLU A 517 -46.79 9.77 -54.32
C GLU A 517 -45.33 9.99 -54.69
N GLU A 518 -44.42 9.80 -53.74
CA GLU A 518 -42.98 9.93 -53.97
C GLU A 518 -42.47 8.85 -54.92
N SER A 519 -42.85 7.58 -54.68
CA SER A 519 -42.45 6.46 -55.52
C SER A 519 -42.98 6.61 -56.94
N SER A 520 -44.27 6.92 -57.08
CA SER A 520 -44.90 7.18 -58.37
C SER A 520 -44.23 8.34 -59.09
N ARG A 521 -43.98 9.47 -58.41
CA ARG A 521 -43.25 10.60 -58.99
C ARG A 521 -41.86 10.19 -59.47
N ARG A 522 -41.08 9.48 -58.63
CA ARG A 522 -39.75 8.99 -58.97
C ARG A 522 -39.78 8.04 -60.18
N TRP A 523 -40.76 7.14 -60.25
CA TRP A 523 -40.88 6.17 -61.34
C TRP A 523 -41.30 6.80 -62.66
N TYR A 524 -42.21 7.78 -62.61
CA TYR A 524 -42.77 8.42 -63.80
C TYR A 524 -41.95 9.61 -64.33
N GLU A 525 -41.27 10.35 -63.47
CA GLU A 525 -40.40 11.47 -63.84
C GLU A 525 -38.93 11.05 -64.03
N GLY A 526 -38.50 9.95 -63.39
CA GLY A 526 -37.15 9.39 -63.53
C GLY A 526 -36.80 8.96 -64.97
N ASP A 527 -35.50 8.89 -65.29
CA ASP A 527 -35.10 8.21 -66.51
C ASP A 527 -35.40 6.72 -66.36
N PHE A 528 -36.11 6.16 -67.33
CA PHE A 528 -36.43 4.74 -67.42
C PHE A 528 -35.19 3.88 -67.34
N ARG A 529 -34.04 4.37 -67.81
CA ARG A 529 -32.76 3.66 -67.76
C ARG A 529 -32.19 3.49 -66.36
N ASP A 530 -32.66 4.25 -65.39
CA ASP A 530 -32.20 4.21 -63.99
C ASP A 530 -33.22 3.53 -63.07
N LEU A 531 -34.40 3.18 -63.59
CA LEU A 531 -35.43 2.48 -62.81
C LEU A 531 -34.97 1.07 -62.45
N ASN A 532 -35.16 0.69 -61.19
CA ASN A 532 -34.89 -0.65 -60.70
C ASN A 532 -36.22 -1.42 -60.53
N PRO A 533 -36.55 -2.38 -61.41
CA PRO A 533 -37.79 -3.15 -61.31
C PRO A 533 -37.92 -3.97 -60.03
N GLU A 534 -36.80 -4.40 -59.44
CA GLU A 534 -36.80 -5.17 -58.19
C GLU A 534 -37.22 -4.28 -57.02
N GLU A 535 -36.65 -3.07 -56.91
CA GLU A 535 -37.05 -2.03 -55.93
C GLU A 535 -38.52 -1.64 -56.13
N MET A 536 -38.96 -1.42 -57.38
CA MET A 536 -40.36 -1.10 -57.66
C MET A 536 -41.32 -2.21 -57.24
N THR A 537 -40.94 -3.47 -57.45
CA THR A 537 -41.75 -4.63 -57.05
C THR A 537 -41.85 -4.71 -55.54
N GLN A 538 -40.73 -4.58 -54.83
CA GLN A 538 -40.69 -4.59 -53.38
C GLN A 538 -41.57 -3.49 -52.76
N THR A 539 -41.45 -2.24 -53.24
CA THR A 539 -42.28 -1.13 -52.74
C THR A 539 -43.76 -1.32 -53.07
N THR A 540 -44.08 -1.85 -54.25
CA THR A 540 -45.48 -2.10 -54.67
C THR A 540 -46.12 -3.22 -53.85
N ASP A 541 -45.38 -4.29 -53.58
CA ASP A 541 -45.85 -5.39 -52.73
C ASP A 541 -46.02 -4.94 -51.28
N GLN A 542 -45.08 -4.14 -50.74
CA GLN A 542 -45.21 -3.54 -49.41
C GLN A 542 -46.45 -2.65 -49.31
N LEU A 543 -46.69 -1.76 -50.29
CA LEU A 543 -47.89 -0.91 -50.31
C LEU A 543 -49.17 -1.73 -50.44
N LYS A 544 -49.16 -2.83 -51.20
CA LYS A 544 -50.31 -3.73 -51.35
C LYS A 544 -50.66 -4.42 -50.03
N ASP A 545 -49.67 -4.92 -49.30
CA ASP A 545 -49.87 -5.57 -48.01
C ASP A 545 -50.42 -4.58 -46.98
N ASN A 546 -49.83 -3.38 -46.90
CA ASN A 546 -50.31 -2.30 -46.03
C ASN A 546 -51.74 -1.86 -46.40
N VAL A 547 -52.08 -1.75 -47.70
CA VAL A 547 -53.44 -1.45 -48.15
C VAL A 547 -54.44 -2.54 -47.73
N GLY A 548 -54.03 -3.82 -47.71
CA GLY A 548 -54.85 -4.91 -47.19
C GLY A 548 -55.17 -4.77 -45.70
N GLU A 549 -54.20 -4.34 -44.90
CA GLU A 549 -54.40 -4.00 -43.49
C GLU A 549 -55.35 -2.81 -43.32
N LEU A 550 -55.16 -1.75 -44.12
CA LEU A 550 -56.01 -0.56 -44.12
C LEU A 550 -57.46 -0.86 -44.52
N GLU A 551 -57.69 -1.76 -45.49
CA GLU A 551 -59.04 -2.19 -45.88
C GLU A 551 -59.75 -2.96 -44.77
N THR A 552 -59.00 -3.77 -44.02
CA THR A 552 -59.54 -4.56 -42.90
C THR A 552 -59.83 -3.68 -41.70
N GLY A 553 -58.98 -2.67 -41.44
CA GLY A 553 -59.08 -1.78 -40.29
C GLY A 553 -59.99 -0.57 -40.48
N LEU A 554 -59.84 0.18 -41.58
CA LEU A 554 -60.59 1.43 -41.85
C LEU A 554 -61.82 1.23 -42.72
N GLY A 555 -61.98 0.04 -43.33
CA GLY A 555 -63.05 -0.31 -44.24
C GLY A 555 -62.85 0.24 -45.67
N ARG A 556 -63.88 0.08 -46.51
CA ARG A 556 -63.88 0.50 -47.93
C ARG A 556 -64.06 2.00 -48.12
N ARG A 557 -63.20 2.81 -47.52
CA ARG A 557 -63.22 4.27 -47.67
C ARG A 557 -62.67 4.69 -49.04
N PRO A 558 -63.17 5.80 -49.65
CA PRO A 558 -62.73 6.24 -50.97
C PRO A 558 -61.21 6.42 -51.10
N ILE A 559 -60.56 6.94 -50.05
CA ILE A 559 -59.10 7.17 -50.03
C ILE A 559 -58.29 5.87 -50.11
N VAL A 560 -58.74 4.81 -49.41
CA VAL A 560 -58.12 3.48 -49.40
C VAL A 560 -58.34 2.77 -50.73
N LEU A 561 -59.56 2.89 -51.30
CA LEU A 561 -59.89 2.30 -52.60
C LEU A 561 -59.08 2.96 -53.73
N ASN A 562 -58.92 4.28 -53.70
CA ASN A 562 -58.10 5.01 -54.67
C ASN A 562 -56.64 4.55 -54.61
N LEU A 563 -56.06 4.47 -53.41
CA LEU A 563 -54.70 3.97 -53.23
C LEU A 563 -54.54 2.52 -53.74
N LYS A 564 -55.50 1.64 -53.43
CA LYS A 564 -55.50 0.25 -53.90
C LYS A 564 -55.54 0.13 -55.42
N GLU A 565 -56.40 0.92 -56.07
CA GLU A 565 -56.53 0.90 -57.52
C GLU A 565 -55.23 1.38 -58.17
N ASN A 566 -54.65 2.47 -57.66
CA ASN A 566 -53.40 3.04 -58.17
C ASN A 566 -52.22 2.06 -58.00
N VAL A 567 -52.06 1.46 -56.82
CA VAL A 567 -51.03 0.43 -56.55
C VAL A 567 -51.25 -0.80 -57.45
N GLY A 568 -52.52 -1.21 -57.63
CA GLY A 568 -52.89 -2.31 -58.53
C GLY A 568 -52.50 -2.06 -59.99
N GLN A 569 -52.73 -0.85 -60.49
CA GLN A 569 -52.37 -0.47 -61.86
C GLN A 569 -50.87 -0.54 -62.11
N VAL A 570 -50.03 -0.07 -61.18
CA VAL A 570 -48.57 -0.18 -61.34
C VAL A 570 -48.11 -1.63 -61.20
N ARG A 571 -48.67 -2.39 -60.25
CA ARG A 571 -48.36 -3.82 -60.11
C ARG A 571 -48.58 -4.59 -61.40
N ASP A 572 -49.70 -4.35 -62.09
CA ASP A 572 -50.02 -5.03 -63.34
C ASP A 572 -49.07 -4.62 -64.48
N LYS A 573 -48.46 -3.43 -64.40
CA LYS A 573 -47.44 -2.93 -65.34
C LYS A 573 -46.03 -3.46 -65.05
N LEU A 574 -45.69 -3.79 -63.80
CA LEU A 574 -44.34 -4.20 -63.37
C LEU A 574 -43.71 -5.35 -64.18
N PRO A 575 -44.43 -6.43 -64.56
CA PRO A 575 -43.85 -7.51 -65.36
C PRO A 575 -43.29 -7.00 -66.69
N THR A 576 -43.99 -6.07 -67.34
CA THR A 576 -43.56 -5.47 -68.61
C THR A 576 -42.38 -4.52 -68.41
N ILE A 577 -42.39 -3.74 -67.32
CA ILE A 577 -41.26 -2.85 -66.95
C ILE A 577 -40.00 -3.69 -66.70
N SER A 578 -40.12 -4.77 -65.93
CA SER A 578 -39.03 -5.71 -65.67
C SER A 578 -38.48 -6.33 -66.96
N CYS A 579 -39.36 -6.72 -67.89
CA CYS A 579 -38.97 -7.23 -69.19
C CYS A 579 -38.15 -6.22 -69.99
N LEU A 580 -38.58 -4.95 -70.03
CA LEU A 580 -37.92 -3.86 -70.75
C LEU A 580 -36.63 -3.35 -70.07
N ARG A 581 -36.47 -3.64 -68.78
CA ARG A 581 -35.28 -3.28 -67.96
C ARG A 581 -34.28 -4.42 -67.82
N ASN A 582 -34.53 -5.54 -68.47
CA ASN A 582 -33.62 -6.67 -68.47
C ASN A 582 -32.23 -6.27 -69.01
N LYS A 583 -31.20 -6.41 -68.16
CA LYS A 583 -29.79 -6.08 -68.44
C LYS A 583 -29.20 -6.83 -69.64
N HIS A 584 -29.83 -7.92 -70.08
CA HIS A 584 -29.39 -8.74 -71.21
C HIS A 584 -29.94 -8.27 -72.56
N LEU A 585 -30.77 -7.23 -72.59
CA LEU A 585 -31.26 -6.64 -73.84
C LEU A 585 -30.15 -5.88 -74.57
N ARG A 586 -29.83 -6.35 -75.78
CA ARG A 586 -28.85 -5.73 -76.69
C ARG A 586 -29.55 -4.99 -77.83
N ARG A 587 -28.77 -4.26 -78.64
CA ARG A 587 -29.31 -3.46 -79.76
C ARG A 587 -30.26 -4.24 -80.68
N ARG A 588 -29.98 -5.53 -80.92
CA ARG A 588 -30.82 -6.44 -81.71
C ARG A 588 -32.23 -6.60 -81.12
N HIS A 589 -32.34 -6.77 -79.80
CA HIS A 589 -33.62 -6.89 -79.11
C HIS A 589 -34.36 -5.55 -79.07
N TRP A 590 -33.64 -4.44 -78.87
CA TRP A 590 -34.24 -3.11 -78.93
C TRP A 590 -34.79 -2.75 -80.31
N LEU A 591 -34.21 -3.24 -81.42
CA LEU A 591 -34.78 -3.07 -82.77
C LEU A 591 -36.15 -3.77 -82.90
N GLU A 592 -36.29 -4.96 -82.32
CA GLU A 592 -37.57 -5.70 -82.28
C GLU A 592 -38.60 -4.95 -81.41
N VAL A 593 -38.19 -4.43 -80.25
CA VAL A 593 -39.03 -3.60 -79.37
C VAL A 593 -39.45 -2.29 -80.06
N GLU A 594 -38.54 -1.61 -80.77
CA GLU A 594 -38.83 -0.40 -81.56
C GLU A 594 -39.84 -0.67 -82.69
N ALA A 595 -39.80 -1.86 -83.30
CA ALA A 595 -40.73 -2.27 -84.34
C ALA A 595 -42.14 -2.54 -83.78
N ILE A 596 -42.24 -3.18 -82.61
CA ILE A 596 -43.52 -3.46 -81.94
C ILE A 596 -44.16 -2.18 -81.43
N LEU A 597 -43.38 -1.28 -80.82
CA LEU A 597 -43.87 -0.01 -80.29
C LEU A 597 -44.01 1.09 -81.35
N ASN A 598 -43.61 0.80 -82.60
CA ASN A 598 -43.56 1.74 -83.72
C ASN A 598 -42.90 3.09 -83.36
N TYR A 599 -41.82 3.03 -82.58
CA TYR A 599 -41.10 4.20 -82.07
C TYR A 599 -39.59 3.93 -82.05
N LYS A 600 -38.78 4.91 -82.47
CA LYS A 600 -37.31 4.80 -82.47
C LYS A 600 -36.71 5.51 -81.26
N PHE A 601 -36.07 4.77 -80.37
CA PHE A 601 -35.42 5.31 -79.18
C PHE A 601 -34.04 5.89 -79.56
N LYS A 602 -33.87 7.20 -79.38
CA LYS A 602 -32.58 7.86 -79.56
C LYS A 602 -31.75 7.77 -78.28
N PRO A 603 -30.44 7.52 -78.36
CA PRO A 603 -29.59 7.36 -77.17
C PRO A 603 -29.53 8.62 -76.29
N ASP A 604 -29.61 9.81 -76.89
CA ASP A 604 -29.49 11.12 -76.21
C ASP A 604 -30.81 11.68 -75.66
N VAL A 605 -31.93 10.98 -75.84
CA VAL A 605 -33.25 11.43 -75.38
C VAL A 605 -33.61 10.69 -74.10
N ARG A 606 -33.96 11.45 -73.05
CA ARG A 606 -34.46 10.89 -71.79
C ARG A 606 -35.74 10.12 -72.05
N ILE A 607 -35.76 8.85 -71.67
CA ILE A 607 -36.94 7.99 -71.79
C ILE A 607 -37.58 7.96 -70.40
N THR A 608 -38.88 8.24 -70.30
CA THR A 608 -39.61 8.18 -69.04
C THR A 608 -40.64 7.06 -69.07
N LEU A 609 -41.08 6.60 -67.91
CA LEU A 609 -42.15 5.58 -67.84
C LEU A 609 -43.46 6.11 -68.45
N THR A 610 -43.73 7.42 -68.34
CA THR A 610 -44.87 8.09 -69.01
C THR A 610 -44.83 7.95 -70.53
N LEU A 611 -43.65 8.05 -71.14
CA LEU A 611 -43.49 7.88 -72.59
C LEU A 611 -43.76 6.43 -73.00
N ILE A 612 -43.23 5.46 -72.25
CA ILE A 612 -43.44 4.03 -72.53
C ILE A 612 -44.91 3.64 -72.35
N GLU A 613 -45.58 4.22 -71.35
CA GLU A 613 -47.02 4.07 -71.17
C GLU A 613 -47.80 4.66 -72.34
N GLY A 614 -47.47 5.86 -72.79
CA GLY A 614 -48.10 6.53 -73.93
C GLY A 614 -47.90 5.84 -75.27
N LEU A 615 -46.83 5.04 -75.41
CA LEU A 615 -46.57 4.18 -76.57
C LEU A 615 -47.39 2.87 -76.54
N GLY A 616 -48.17 2.63 -75.48
CA GLY A 616 -49.01 1.44 -75.36
C GLY A 616 -48.24 0.15 -75.07
N ALA A 617 -47.01 0.25 -74.54
CA ALA A 617 -46.13 -0.90 -74.34
C ALA A 617 -46.74 -2.00 -73.46
N PHE A 618 -47.58 -1.62 -72.50
CA PHE A 618 -48.26 -2.56 -71.59
C PHE A 618 -49.32 -3.43 -72.27
N ALA A 619 -49.83 -3.04 -73.45
CA ALA A 619 -50.76 -3.86 -74.23
C ALA A 619 -50.06 -5.03 -74.95
N TYR A 620 -48.75 -4.91 -75.21
CA TYR A 620 -47.92 -5.93 -75.87
C TYR A 620 -47.06 -6.72 -74.86
N SER A 621 -47.52 -6.82 -73.61
CA SER A 621 -46.76 -7.41 -72.50
C SER A 621 -46.20 -8.81 -72.80
N GLN A 622 -46.99 -9.68 -73.44
CA GLN A 622 -46.59 -11.05 -73.77
C GLN A 622 -45.51 -11.13 -74.86
N GLU A 623 -45.56 -10.24 -75.84
CA GLU A 623 -44.55 -10.16 -76.91
C GLU A 623 -43.23 -9.61 -76.38
N LEU A 624 -43.29 -8.56 -75.56
CA LEU A 624 -42.11 -7.98 -74.89
C LEU A 624 -41.48 -8.96 -73.90
N MET A 625 -42.28 -9.76 -73.20
CA MET A 625 -41.79 -10.82 -72.32
C MET A 625 -41.07 -11.94 -73.09
N ASN A 626 -41.57 -12.34 -74.26
CA ASN A 626 -40.90 -13.32 -75.12
C ASN A 626 -39.53 -12.81 -75.62
N ILE A 627 -39.44 -11.53 -75.99
CA ILE A 627 -38.16 -10.91 -76.40
C ILE A 627 -37.19 -10.87 -75.22
N SER A 628 -37.65 -10.45 -74.04
CA SER A 628 -36.82 -10.40 -72.83
C SER A 628 -36.35 -11.80 -72.40
N GLY A 629 -37.22 -12.81 -72.48
CA GLY A 629 -36.88 -14.22 -72.21
C GLY A 629 -35.84 -14.77 -73.19
N ARG A 630 -35.98 -14.47 -74.49
CA ARG A 630 -34.96 -14.80 -75.52
C ARG A 630 -33.63 -14.14 -75.18
N ALA A 631 -33.63 -12.85 -74.81
CA ALA A 631 -32.42 -12.13 -74.46
C ALA A 631 -31.69 -12.74 -73.26
N THR A 632 -32.41 -13.13 -72.21
CA THR A 632 -31.81 -13.83 -71.06
C THR A 632 -31.27 -15.20 -71.44
N SER A 633 -32.01 -15.98 -72.25
CA SER A 633 -31.56 -17.29 -72.71
C SER A 633 -30.29 -17.18 -73.57
N GLU A 634 -30.23 -16.22 -74.49
CA GLU A 634 -29.04 -15.93 -75.29
C GLU A 634 -27.85 -15.51 -74.42
N ALA A 635 -28.06 -14.63 -73.44
CA ALA A 635 -26.98 -14.21 -72.55
C ALA A 635 -26.45 -15.37 -71.67
N ASN A 636 -27.31 -16.28 -71.22
CA ASN A 636 -26.89 -17.48 -70.50
C ASN A 636 -26.09 -18.43 -71.42
N GLN A 637 -26.53 -18.62 -72.67
CA GLN A 637 -25.80 -19.41 -73.65
C GLN A 637 -24.44 -18.80 -73.97
N GLU A 638 -24.38 -17.49 -74.18
CA GLU A 638 -23.13 -16.78 -74.41
C GLU A 638 -22.20 -16.81 -73.18
N ALA A 639 -22.74 -16.72 -71.96
CA ALA A 639 -21.93 -16.87 -70.73
C ALA A 639 -21.36 -18.29 -70.57
N ILE A 640 -22.10 -19.32 -70.99
CA ILE A 640 -21.61 -20.70 -71.02
C ILE A 640 -20.54 -20.86 -72.10
N LEU A 641 -20.73 -20.30 -73.28
CA LEU A 641 -19.75 -20.32 -74.37
C LEU A 641 -18.46 -19.59 -73.97
N ASN A 642 -18.55 -18.39 -73.38
CA ASN A 642 -17.39 -17.68 -72.88
C ASN A 642 -16.65 -18.46 -71.78
N ARG A 643 -17.36 -19.17 -70.89
CA ARG A 643 -16.71 -20.05 -69.89
C ARG A 643 -15.99 -21.24 -70.51
N ILE A 644 -16.42 -21.70 -71.69
CA ILE A 644 -15.78 -22.79 -72.44
C ILE A 644 -14.58 -22.26 -73.24
N ASP A 645 -14.65 -21.01 -73.73
CA ASP A 645 -13.55 -20.36 -74.45
C ASP A 645 -12.46 -19.82 -73.50
N ASP A 646 -12.80 -19.49 -72.25
CA ASP A 646 -11.87 -19.02 -71.20
C ASP A 646 -11.24 -20.16 -70.36
N ALA A 647 -11.60 -21.43 -70.61
CA ALA A 647 -11.08 -22.65 -69.95
C ALA A 647 -10.21 -23.48 -70.90
#